data_AF-A0A9W8QKM5-F1
#
_entry.id   AF-A0A9W8QKM5-F1
#
_cell.length_a   1.000
_cell.length_b   1.000
_cell.length_c   1.000
_cell.angle_alpha   90.00
_cell.angle_beta   90.00
_cell.angle_gamma   90.00
#
_symmetry.space_group_name_H-M   'P 1'
#
loop_
_entity.id
_entity.type
_entity.pdbx_description
1 polymer ?
#
loop_
_entity_poly.entity_id
_entity_poly.type
_entity_poly.pdbx_seq_one_letter_code
_entity_poly.pdbx_strand_id
1 'polypeptide(L)'
;MAGTLSFSIVAIVVFIFILYAFFETLTASSLFSPSLSGKLTTSEQTRHNIWADLSVAETQALLHYLHIGPNNLNLSSPASATAFRNFVLRTELLRPNKSQALSYVDGVSEVKPPRWATVLIYNGSGVDATLDEYSVGPLPPSAETEIRPLTLYHNSGKSSSPNLVPDGTSLRDWPYSIAEDISDITESILGSSINSGNKSSPDGLEIGFRDPWVDSDGRTVRWCVFQRAGKQWQSRTLLPQGLFFKIDTTGRDSREWKVLHWFYNNILYNSTEEFRAAWMTPGFVTTPSNLDGEWTHIDSLAGYSEPLEEDTASEGDGSHKQNFLLDKEQKFVVWKGFEFHMAFSVATGLTLYDIRFQGERILYELGLQEALSQYAGSDPVQGAAKYLDSFWGMGGTMFQLVPGYDCPEGSRYMDVQFSLRSEMNIHRNAICFFEHQADYPLQRHTTTSYVSVSKNNYFVVRTVAVVGNYDYTIDYIFYLDGSIEVKFRASGYIQGAYYVPGESETYGYRVHDQFASSLHDHVINFKADFDILGQQNTFVRVNIEPTTARYPWAPGEDRSTMKLNRRVVETETGLNWPANSASHFVVLNNDSSNSWGEKRGYRIMPGSGMGAPAHLTFQGSEALGRAAEWAQKDLWISRQKDTEARSSTPASNFIQNDPMIDFSKFIDGEAVVQEDLVVWFNLGNHHVPHSGDLPNTLQHTSASSVWFMPYNFHDRDPSRGKSDSIRLRAPTVHYQSLVRDEGTEPLE
;
A
#
# COMPACT_ATOMS: atom_id res chain seq x y z
N MET A 1 27.18 84.92 -15.21
CA MET A 1 28.41 84.62 -14.46
C MET A 1 28.04 83.90 -13.18
N ALA A 2 28.88 82.94 -12.79
CA ALA A 2 28.74 81.94 -11.73
C ALA A 2 27.93 82.32 -10.47
N GLY A 3 27.23 81.31 -9.92
CA GLY A 3 26.61 81.32 -8.60
C GLY A 3 26.00 79.95 -8.26
N THR A 4 26.58 79.27 -7.28
CA THR A 4 26.41 77.89 -6.78
C THR A 4 25.28 77.68 -5.75
N LEU A 5 25.11 76.40 -5.33
CA LEU A 5 24.32 75.80 -4.21
C LEU A 5 22.80 75.59 -4.47
N SER A 6 22.15 74.45 -4.18
CA SER A 6 22.39 73.31 -3.27
C SER A 6 21.66 72.01 -3.73
N PHE A 7 21.90 70.91 -3.00
CA PHE A 7 21.24 69.57 -3.00
C PHE A 7 21.79 68.54 -4.03
N SER A 8 22.20 67.31 -3.69
CA SER A 8 21.93 66.47 -2.52
C SER A 8 23.02 65.41 -2.31
N ILE A 9 23.49 65.30 -1.06
CA ILE A 9 24.40 64.28 -0.50
C ILE A 9 23.67 62.93 -0.21
N VAL A 10 22.53 62.67 -0.85
CA VAL A 10 21.71 61.47 -0.58
C VAL A 10 22.05 60.29 -1.50
N ALA A 11 22.71 60.52 -2.64
CA ALA A 11 22.97 59.46 -3.60
C ALA A 11 24.21 58.59 -3.27
N ILE A 12 25.16 59.08 -2.47
CA ILE A 12 26.43 58.37 -2.23
C ILE A 12 26.36 57.45 -0.99
N VAL A 13 25.47 57.72 -0.03
CA VAL A 13 25.28 56.84 1.14
C VAL A 13 24.49 55.58 0.79
N VAL A 14 23.56 55.65 -0.18
CA VAL A 14 22.77 54.49 -0.63
C VAL A 14 23.61 53.53 -1.48
N PHE A 15 24.58 54.04 -2.25
CA PHE A 15 25.42 53.17 -3.09
C PHE A 15 26.49 52.41 -2.28
N ILE A 16 26.96 52.97 -1.16
CA ILE A 16 27.91 52.29 -0.25
C ILE A 16 27.20 51.24 0.62
N PHE A 17 25.93 51.44 1.00
CA PHE A 17 25.15 50.42 1.70
C PHE A 17 24.76 49.23 0.80
N ILE A 18 24.49 49.46 -0.49
CA ILE A 18 24.18 48.37 -1.43
C ILE A 18 25.42 47.53 -1.75
N LEU A 19 26.62 48.12 -1.78
CA LEU A 19 27.88 47.37 -1.97
C LEU A 19 28.37 46.65 -0.70
N TYR A 20 28.09 47.16 0.51
CA TYR A 20 28.39 46.44 1.75
C TYR A 20 27.43 45.26 1.96
N ALA A 21 26.14 45.41 1.62
CA ALA A 21 25.17 44.32 1.63
C ALA A 21 25.44 43.25 0.54
N PHE A 22 26.14 43.60 -0.55
CA PHE A 22 26.54 42.64 -1.59
C PHE A 22 27.84 41.87 -1.26
N PHE A 23 28.69 42.41 -0.39
CA PHE A 23 29.95 41.77 0.04
C PHE A 23 29.87 41.05 1.39
N GLU A 24 28.82 41.25 2.21
CA GLU A 24 28.49 40.33 3.31
C GLU A 24 27.64 39.12 2.86
N THR A 25 27.09 39.12 1.63
CA THR A 25 26.39 37.95 1.05
C THR A 25 27.29 36.95 0.33
N LEU A 26 28.62 37.09 0.41
CA LEU A 26 29.58 36.17 -0.23
C LEU A 26 30.66 35.61 0.72
N THR A 27 30.54 35.82 2.03
CA THR A 27 31.36 35.16 3.06
C THR A 27 30.55 34.71 4.28
N ALA A 28 29.27 34.36 4.07
CA ALA A 28 28.58 33.41 4.93
C ALA A 28 28.75 32.00 4.33
N SER A 29 30.01 31.54 4.29
CA SER A 29 30.29 30.10 4.20
C SER A 29 29.60 29.45 5.39
N SER A 30 28.45 28.86 5.11
CA SER A 30 27.74 27.85 5.88
C SER A 30 28.43 27.48 7.20
N LEU A 31 28.06 28.15 8.29
CA LEU A 31 28.19 27.57 9.62
C LEU A 31 27.14 26.46 9.73
N PHE A 32 27.40 25.36 9.02
CA PHE A 32 26.85 24.06 9.37
C PHE A 32 27.23 23.83 10.83
N SER A 33 26.23 23.82 11.72
CA SER A 33 26.42 23.20 13.03
C SER A 33 26.91 21.76 12.80
N PRO A 34 28.12 21.39 13.24
CA PRO A 34 28.60 20.03 13.13
C PRO A 34 28.00 19.24 14.29
N SER A 35 26.91 18.53 14.05
CA SER A 35 26.52 17.41 14.92
C SER A 35 25.61 16.42 14.19
N LEU A 36 26.20 15.78 13.18
CA LEU A 36 26.04 14.37 12.87
C LEU A 36 27.14 13.97 11.88
N SER A 37 28.40 14.31 12.19
CA SER A 37 29.56 13.68 11.56
C SER A 37 29.89 12.38 12.29
N GLY A 38 28.91 11.48 12.42
CA GLY A 38 29.28 10.08 12.29
C GLY A 38 29.69 9.93 10.83
N LYS A 39 30.95 9.58 10.54
CA LYS A 39 31.29 9.11 9.19
C LYS A 39 30.27 8.02 8.89
N LEU A 40 29.38 8.25 7.92
CA LEU A 40 28.59 7.20 7.32
C LEU A 40 29.58 6.11 6.90
N THR A 41 29.56 4.99 7.59
CA THR A 41 30.46 3.85 7.36
C THR A 41 30.11 3.11 6.08
N THR A 42 28.91 3.36 5.54
CA THR A 42 28.37 2.84 4.30
C THR A 42 29.22 3.29 3.12
N SER A 43 29.75 2.32 2.38
CA SER A 43 30.58 2.56 1.20
C SER A 43 29.80 3.34 0.12
N GLU A 44 30.51 4.05 -0.76
CA GLU A 44 29.88 4.74 -1.91
C GLU A 44 29.10 3.76 -2.80
N GLN A 45 29.64 2.55 -2.99
CA GLN A 45 29.01 1.47 -3.73
C GLN A 45 27.69 1.02 -3.10
N THR A 46 27.66 0.85 -1.77
CA THR A 46 26.44 0.48 -1.03
C THR A 46 25.39 1.58 -1.05
N ARG A 47 25.77 2.85 -1.24
CA ARG A 47 24.82 3.96 -1.42
C ARG A 47 24.31 4.12 -2.85
N HIS A 48 24.87 3.42 -3.82
CA HIS A 48 24.39 3.52 -5.19
C HIS A 48 23.15 2.67 -5.40
N ASN A 49 22.04 3.30 -5.78
CA ASN A 49 20.76 2.62 -5.93
C ASN A 49 20.63 1.94 -7.30
N ILE A 50 21.01 0.67 -7.36
CA ILE A 50 20.84 -0.18 -8.55
C ILE A 50 19.37 -0.56 -8.81
N TRP A 51 18.50 -0.35 -7.83
CA TRP A 51 17.05 -0.50 -7.93
C TRP A 51 16.36 0.85 -8.18
N ALA A 52 17.08 1.91 -8.54
CA ALA A 52 16.45 3.18 -8.90
C ALA A 52 15.65 3.02 -10.20
N ASP A 53 14.44 3.58 -10.24
CA ASP A 53 13.55 3.56 -11.42
C ASP A 53 14.23 4.10 -12.68
N LEU A 54 13.59 3.90 -13.83
CA LEU A 54 14.07 4.52 -15.06
C LEU A 54 14.08 6.04 -14.91
N SER A 55 15.22 6.65 -15.20
CA SER A 55 15.29 8.11 -15.29
C SER A 55 14.48 8.64 -16.48
N VAL A 56 14.19 9.94 -16.48
CA VAL A 56 13.55 10.60 -17.63
C VAL A 56 14.35 10.37 -18.92
N ALA A 57 15.68 10.47 -18.85
CA ALA A 57 16.55 10.28 -20.00
C ALA A 57 16.54 8.83 -20.51
N GLU A 58 16.61 7.84 -19.60
CA GLU A 58 16.50 6.42 -19.97
C GLU A 58 15.15 6.10 -20.60
N THR A 59 14.07 6.64 -20.02
CA THR A 59 12.71 6.41 -20.52
C THR A 59 12.52 7.02 -21.90
N GLN A 60 12.99 8.26 -22.12
CA GLN A 60 12.93 8.90 -23.43
C GLN A 60 13.74 8.15 -24.48
N ALA A 61 14.96 7.71 -24.13
CA ALA A 61 15.81 6.92 -25.02
C ALA A 61 15.17 5.57 -25.38
N LEU A 62 14.58 4.89 -24.38
CA LEU A 62 13.85 3.64 -24.55
C LEU A 62 12.63 3.83 -25.47
N LEU A 63 11.78 4.81 -25.20
CA LEU A 63 10.60 5.09 -26.02
C LEU A 63 10.98 5.45 -27.46
N HIS A 64 12.05 6.24 -27.65
CA HIS A 64 12.58 6.54 -28.98
C HIS A 64 13.06 5.27 -29.70
N TYR A 65 13.80 4.40 -29.01
CA TYR A 65 14.26 3.12 -29.56
C TYR A 65 13.09 2.20 -29.94
N LEU A 66 12.03 2.13 -29.12
CA LEU A 66 10.84 1.32 -29.41
C LEU A 66 10.07 1.80 -30.64
N HIS A 67 9.98 3.12 -30.87
CA HIS A 67 9.21 3.66 -31.99
C HIS A 67 9.96 3.72 -33.33
N ILE A 68 11.29 3.92 -33.29
CA ILE A 68 12.09 4.18 -34.50
C ILE A 68 13.11 3.05 -34.78
N GLY A 69 13.43 2.23 -33.77
CA GLY A 69 14.38 1.14 -33.91
C GLY A 69 13.91 0.01 -34.82
N PRO A 70 14.82 -0.89 -35.24
CA PRO A 70 14.51 -2.04 -36.09
C PRO A 70 13.76 -3.11 -35.29
N ASN A 71 12.44 -2.94 -35.12
CA ASN A 71 11.57 -3.90 -34.45
C ASN A 71 10.22 -4.04 -35.17
N ASN A 72 9.48 -5.10 -34.82
CA ASN A 72 8.20 -5.45 -35.45
C ASN A 72 7.01 -5.17 -34.52
N LEU A 73 7.13 -4.23 -33.57
CA LEU A 73 6.07 -3.95 -32.59
C LEU A 73 4.88 -3.17 -33.17
N ASN A 74 5.06 -2.53 -34.34
CA ASN A 74 4.04 -1.75 -35.05
C ASN A 74 3.36 -0.69 -34.15
N LEU A 75 4.16 0.04 -33.38
CA LEU A 75 3.68 1.01 -32.40
C LEU A 75 3.16 2.27 -33.08
N SER A 76 1.97 2.68 -32.69
CA SER A 76 1.41 4.00 -33.01
C SER A 76 2.01 5.07 -32.11
N SER A 77 2.14 6.29 -32.64
CA SER A 77 2.56 7.42 -31.82
C SER A 77 1.53 7.72 -30.73
N PRO A 78 1.93 8.35 -29.61
CA PRO A 78 1.01 8.65 -28.51
C PRO A 78 -0.22 9.45 -28.97
N ALA A 79 -0.02 10.41 -29.87
CA ALA A 79 -1.10 11.23 -30.44
C ALA A 79 -2.07 10.48 -31.38
N SER A 80 -1.68 9.31 -31.88
CA SER A 80 -2.51 8.48 -32.78
C SER A 80 -2.92 7.14 -32.16
N ALA A 81 -2.60 6.94 -30.87
CA ALA A 81 -2.95 5.74 -30.13
C ALA A 81 -4.46 5.66 -29.92
N THR A 82 -5.06 4.58 -30.40
CA THR A 82 -6.48 4.26 -30.20
C THR A 82 -6.59 2.84 -29.67
N ALA A 83 -7.79 2.44 -29.23
CA ALA A 83 -8.06 1.05 -28.88
C ALA A 83 -7.70 0.08 -30.03
N PHE A 84 -7.75 0.49 -31.29
CA PHE A 84 -7.50 -0.40 -32.44
C PHE A 84 -6.05 -0.39 -32.96
N ARG A 85 -5.11 0.12 -32.16
CA ARG A 85 -3.69 0.22 -32.52
C ARG A 85 -2.80 -0.26 -31.38
N ASN A 86 -1.56 -0.57 -31.70
CA ASN A 86 -0.57 -0.96 -30.71
C ASN A 86 0.08 0.29 -30.12
N PHE A 87 0.25 0.36 -28.80
CA PHE A 87 0.98 1.45 -28.16
C PHE A 87 1.61 0.99 -26.84
N VAL A 88 2.70 1.65 -26.44
CA VAL A 88 3.34 1.38 -25.15
C VAL A 88 2.44 1.92 -24.05
N LEU A 89 1.95 1.05 -23.19
CA LEU A 89 1.10 1.39 -22.05
C LEU A 89 1.93 1.82 -20.85
N ARG A 90 3.06 1.16 -20.58
CA ARG A 90 3.91 1.43 -19.40
C ARG A 90 5.35 1.00 -19.63
N THR A 91 6.30 1.74 -19.05
CA THR A 91 7.71 1.33 -18.98
C THR A 91 8.25 1.48 -17.56
N GLU A 92 8.90 0.45 -17.04
CA GLU A 92 9.49 0.41 -15.69
C GLU A 92 10.87 -0.26 -15.74
N LEU A 93 11.66 -0.13 -14.67
CA LEU A 93 12.89 -0.91 -14.56
C LEU A 93 12.54 -2.39 -14.29
N LEU A 94 13.12 -3.29 -15.07
CA LEU A 94 13.23 -4.69 -14.69
C LEU A 94 14.36 -4.81 -13.66
N ARG A 95 13.98 -5.03 -12.39
CA ARG A 95 14.93 -5.08 -11.27
C ARG A 95 15.96 -6.21 -11.49
N PRO A 96 17.24 -5.99 -11.10
CA PRO A 96 18.27 -7.00 -11.26
C PRO A 96 17.98 -8.21 -10.35
N ASN A 97 18.41 -9.39 -10.80
CA ASN A 97 18.42 -10.60 -10.00
C ASN A 97 19.16 -10.39 -8.67
N LYS A 98 18.66 -11.02 -7.59
CA LYS A 98 19.19 -10.85 -6.22
C LYS A 98 20.68 -11.19 -6.16
N SER A 99 21.08 -12.28 -6.79
CA SER A 99 22.49 -12.72 -6.84
C SER A 99 23.44 -11.66 -7.44
N GLN A 100 23.06 -11.01 -8.53
CA GLN A 100 23.85 -9.95 -9.16
C GLN A 100 23.83 -8.67 -8.32
N ALA A 101 22.66 -8.32 -7.77
CA ALA A 101 22.49 -7.16 -6.91
C ALA A 101 23.38 -7.26 -5.66
N LEU A 102 23.34 -8.39 -4.96
CA LEU A 102 24.13 -8.62 -3.76
C LEU A 102 25.63 -8.68 -4.05
N SER A 103 26.03 -9.32 -5.15
CA SER A 103 27.45 -9.33 -5.57
C SER A 103 28.00 -7.91 -5.75
N TYR A 104 27.20 -7.00 -6.31
CA TYR A 104 27.58 -5.58 -6.41
C TYR A 104 27.52 -4.86 -5.05
N VAL A 105 26.40 -4.90 -4.34
CA VAL A 105 26.16 -4.05 -3.16
C VAL A 105 27.02 -4.46 -1.96
N ASP A 106 27.41 -5.74 -1.88
CA ASP A 106 28.32 -6.26 -0.86
C ASP A 106 29.81 -6.17 -1.28
N GLY A 107 30.11 -5.56 -2.43
CA GLY A 107 31.47 -5.28 -2.87
C GLY A 107 32.24 -6.51 -3.37
N VAL A 108 31.56 -7.61 -3.65
CA VAL A 108 32.17 -8.81 -4.27
C VAL A 108 32.54 -8.54 -5.73
N SER A 109 31.76 -7.70 -6.41
CA SER A 109 31.96 -7.25 -7.79
C SER A 109 31.88 -5.73 -7.86
N GLU A 110 32.78 -5.09 -8.62
CA GLU A 110 32.67 -3.67 -8.96
C GLU A 110 31.74 -3.43 -10.18
N VAL A 111 31.33 -4.52 -10.86
CA VAL A 111 30.49 -4.46 -12.05
C VAL A 111 29.03 -4.27 -11.64
N LYS A 112 28.44 -3.15 -12.03
CA LYS A 112 27.00 -2.87 -11.84
C LYS A 112 26.16 -3.86 -12.65
N PRO A 113 25.03 -4.35 -12.11
CA PRO A 113 24.07 -5.11 -12.89
C PRO A 113 23.59 -4.29 -14.11
N PRO A 114 23.50 -4.90 -15.30
CA PRO A 114 22.97 -4.20 -16.46
C PRO A 114 21.52 -3.78 -16.21
N ARG A 115 21.15 -2.58 -16.64
CA ARG A 115 19.79 -2.07 -16.48
C ARG A 115 18.92 -2.57 -17.63
N TRP A 116 17.77 -3.13 -17.28
CA TRP A 116 16.75 -3.61 -18.22
C TRP A 116 15.43 -2.92 -17.91
N ALA A 117 14.55 -2.78 -18.89
CA ALA A 117 13.20 -2.28 -18.70
C ALA A 117 12.15 -3.37 -18.91
N THR A 118 11.09 -3.36 -18.10
CA THR A 118 9.82 -3.99 -18.43
C THR A 118 8.99 -3.01 -19.24
N VAL A 119 8.55 -3.42 -20.42
CA VAL A 119 7.71 -2.64 -21.34
C VAL A 119 6.40 -3.38 -21.53
N LEU A 120 5.30 -2.76 -21.09
CA LEU A 120 3.95 -3.26 -21.30
C LEU A 120 3.35 -2.58 -22.54
N ILE A 121 2.98 -3.37 -23.54
CA ILE A 121 2.38 -2.93 -24.79
C ILE A 121 0.92 -3.34 -24.79
N TYR A 122 0.04 -2.37 -25.04
CA TYR A 122 -1.32 -2.66 -25.44
C TYR A 122 -1.30 -3.01 -26.93
N ASN A 123 -1.74 -4.21 -27.29
CA ASN A 123 -1.81 -4.69 -28.66
C ASN A 123 -3.27 -4.69 -29.12
N GLY A 124 -3.66 -3.60 -29.78
CA GLY A 124 -5.03 -3.37 -30.24
C GLY A 124 -5.27 -3.65 -31.72
N SER A 125 -4.24 -4.02 -32.48
CA SER A 125 -4.39 -4.23 -33.93
C SER A 125 -5.07 -5.56 -34.31
N GLY A 126 -5.16 -6.50 -33.37
CA GLY A 126 -5.80 -7.80 -33.54
C GLY A 126 -7.33 -7.79 -33.37
N VAL A 127 -7.94 -8.93 -33.69
CA VAL A 127 -9.37 -9.20 -33.43
C VAL A 127 -9.66 -9.14 -31.93
N ASP A 128 -8.79 -9.73 -31.13
CA ASP A 128 -8.76 -9.60 -29.67
C ASP A 128 -7.61 -8.68 -29.28
N ALA A 129 -7.81 -7.87 -28.24
CA ALA A 129 -6.73 -7.03 -27.72
C ALA A 129 -6.00 -7.76 -26.59
N THR A 130 -4.68 -7.59 -26.55
CA THR A 130 -3.83 -8.18 -25.51
C THR A 130 -2.97 -7.14 -24.81
N LEU A 131 -2.53 -7.51 -23.62
CA LEU A 131 -1.50 -6.83 -22.85
C LEU A 131 -0.23 -7.68 -22.92
N ASP A 132 0.77 -7.20 -23.66
CA ASP A 132 2.01 -7.91 -23.98
C ASP A 132 3.18 -7.30 -23.21
N GLU A 133 3.88 -8.11 -22.42
CA GLU A 133 5.05 -7.70 -21.63
C GLU A 133 6.36 -8.11 -22.30
N TYR A 134 7.30 -7.17 -22.34
CA TYR A 134 8.63 -7.36 -22.89
C TYR A 134 9.71 -6.91 -21.91
N SER A 135 10.86 -7.59 -21.91
CA SER A 135 12.10 -7.09 -21.36
C SER A 135 12.92 -6.42 -22.46
N VAL A 136 13.40 -5.21 -22.23
CA VAL A 136 14.18 -4.43 -23.19
C VAL A 136 15.46 -3.93 -22.54
N GLY A 137 16.61 -4.28 -23.11
CA GLY A 137 17.90 -3.91 -22.54
C GLY A 137 19.08 -4.59 -23.25
N PRO A 138 20.32 -4.33 -22.81
CA PRO A 138 20.67 -3.41 -21.72
C PRO A 138 20.41 -1.94 -22.08
N LEU A 139 20.26 -1.08 -21.05
CA LEU A 139 20.10 0.37 -21.15
C LEU A 139 21.42 1.10 -20.82
N PRO A 140 21.66 2.30 -21.39
CA PRO A 140 20.85 2.97 -22.42
C PRO A 140 20.86 2.21 -23.76
N PRO A 141 19.85 2.39 -24.64
CA PRO A 141 19.77 1.63 -25.88
C PRO A 141 21.02 1.75 -26.76
N SER A 142 21.51 0.61 -27.25
CA SER A 142 22.73 0.46 -28.06
C SER A 142 22.54 -0.64 -29.13
N ALA A 143 23.61 -0.99 -29.84
CA ALA A 143 23.59 -2.11 -30.80
C ALA A 143 23.42 -3.48 -30.12
N GLU A 144 23.68 -3.58 -28.81
CA GLU A 144 23.49 -4.79 -28.01
C GLU A 144 22.08 -4.88 -27.41
N THR A 145 21.30 -3.80 -27.48
CA THR A 145 19.95 -3.78 -26.93
C THR A 145 19.03 -4.68 -27.73
N GLU A 146 18.30 -5.51 -27.01
CA GLU A 146 17.35 -6.46 -27.54
C GLU A 146 15.99 -6.34 -26.86
N ILE A 147 14.97 -6.83 -27.55
CA ILE A 147 13.58 -6.88 -27.09
C ILE A 147 13.19 -8.35 -27.01
N ARG A 148 12.79 -8.81 -25.83
CA ARG A 148 12.39 -10.20 -25.59
C ARG A 148 11.02 -10.25 -24.91
N PRO A 149 10.15 -11.21 -25.27
CA PRO A 149 8.94 -11.47 -24.49
C PRO A 149 9.30 -11.74 -23.02
N LEU A 150 8.63 -11.08 -22.08
CA LEU A 150 8.93 -11.23 -20.66
C LEU A 150 8.22 -12.45 -20.08
N THR A 151 9.01 -13.48 -19.76
CA THR A 151 8.54 -14.72 -19.14
C THR A 151 9.30 -15.08 -17.87
N LEU A 152 10.33 -14.30 -17.50
CA LEU A 152 11.26 -14.60 -16.40
C LEU A 152 10.55 -14.97 -15.10
N TYR A 153 9.54 -14.19 -14.70
CA TYR A 153 8.78 -14.39 -13.47
C TYR A 153 7.33 -14.84 -13.71
N HIS A 154 7.00 -15.27 -14.94
CA HIS A 154 5.67 -15.79 -15.30
C HIS A 154 5.72 -17.31 -15.34
N ASN A 155 5.31 -17.96 -14.24
CA ASN A 155 5.30 -19.43 -14.13
C ASN A 155 4.22 -20.13 -15.00
N SER A 156 3.47 -19.37 -15.78
CA SER A 156 2.64 -19.83 -16.90
C SER A 156 3.41 -19.97 -18.23
N GLY A 157 4.62 -19.38 -18.32
CA GLY A 157 5.38 -19.24 -19.56
C GLY A 157 4.84 -18.18 -20.53
N LYS A 158 3.77 -17.46 -20.15
CA LYS A 158 3.15 -16.43 -20.98
C LYS A 158 3.84 -15.08 -20.79
N SER A 159 3.86 -14.30 -21.85
CA SER A 159 4.21 -12.87 -21.84
C SER A 159 3.07 -12.00 -22.34
N SER A 160 1.89 -12.58 -22.55
CA SER A 160 0.72 -11.92 -23.13
C SER A 160 -0.52 -12.39 -22.38
N SER A 161 -1.45 -11.46 -22.16
CA SER A 161 -2.73 -11.73 -21.52
C SER A 161 -3.88 -11.05 -22.29
N PRO A 162 -5.08 -11.66 -22.34
CA PRO A 162 -6.25 -10.99 -22.90
C PRO A 162 -6.57 -9.71 -22.13
N ASN A 163 -6.92 -8.64 -22.84
CA ASN A 163 -7.49 -7.44 -22.24
C ASN A 163 -9.01 -7.47 -22.37
N LEU A 164 -9.71 -7.72 -21.26
CA LEU A 164 -11.18 -7.72 -21.24
C LEU A 164 -11.80 -6.31 -21.25
N VAL A 165 -10.96 -5.27 -21.16
CA VAL A 165 -11.37 -3.86 -21.26
C VAL A 165 -10.63 -3.19 -22.43
N PRO A 166 -10.78 -3.67 -23.68
CA PRO A 166 -9.94 -3.24 -24.79
C PRO A 166 -10.28 -1.83 -25.27
N ASP A 167 -11.55 -1.41 -25.17
CA ASP A 167 -12.02 -0.09 -25.55
C ASP A 167 -12.86 0.50 -24.42
N GLY A 168 -12.17 1.15 -23.47
CA GLY A 168 -12.81 1.76 -22.30
C GLY A 168 -13.87 2.82 -22.66
N THR A 169 -13.73 3.50 -23.81
CA THR A 169 -14.70 4.50 -24.25
C THR A 169 -15.99 3.83 -24.69
N SER A 170 -15.92 2.85 -25.61
CA SER A 170 -17.12 2.11 -26.04
C SER A 170 -17.75 1.34 -24.88
N LEU A 171 -16.93 0.75 -24.02
CA LEU A 171 -17.39 0.07 -22.80
C LEU A 171 -18.01 1.04 -21.78
N ARG A 172 -17.82 2.34 -21.88
CA ARG A 172 -18.61 3.30 -21.10
C ARG A 172 -19.85 3.75 -21.87
N ASP A 173 -19.67 4.18 -23.11
CA ASP A 173 -20.70 4.90 -23.86
C ASP A 173 -21.88 4.00 -24.27
N TRP A 174 -21.64 2.73 -24.58
CA TRP A 174 -22.71 1.82 -24.98
C TRP A 174 -23.68 1.47 -23.83
N PRO A 175 -23.23 1.09 -22.61
CA PRO A 175 -24.15 0.98 -21.47
C PRO A 175 -24.93 2.27 -21.18
N TYR A 176 -24.32 3.44 -21.40
CA TYR A 176 -24.99 4.73 -21.24
C TYR A 176 -26.09 4.93 -22.30
N SER A 177 -25.88 4.48 -23.55
CA SER A 177 -26.94 4.54 -24.56
C SER A 177 -28.10 3.58 -24.23
N ILE A 178 -27.81 2.38 -23.72
CA ILE A 178 -28.85 1.46 -23.22
C ILE A 178 -29.66 2.10 -22.09
N ALA A 179 -28.99 2.80 -21.17
CA ALA A 179 -29.64 3.53 -20.09
C ALA A 179 -30.49 4.72 -20.60
N GLU A 180 -30.08 5.36 -21.70
CA GLU A 180 -30.85 6.43 -22.35
C GLU A 180 -32.10 5.88 -23.06
N ASP A 181 -32.01 4.70 -23.69
CA ASP A 181 -33.13 4.03 -24.36
C ASP A 181 -34.27 3.59 -23.41
N ILE A 182 -33.99 3.47 -22.12
CA ILE A 182 -34.97 3.21 -21.06
C ILE A 182 -35.19 4.41 -20.13
N SER A 183 -34.89 5.62 -20.61
CA SER A 183 -35.06 6.86 -19.86
C SER A 183 -36.49 7.04 -19.33
N ASP A 184 -37.51 6.62 -20.09
CA ASP A 184 -38.91 6.65 -19.67
C ASP A 184 -39.18 5.79 -18.43
N ILE A 185 -38.56 4.60 -18.37
CA ILE A 185 -38.64 3.72 -17.22
C ILE A 185 -37.86 4.32 -16.04
N THR A 186 -36.63 4.78 -16.24
CA THR A 186 -35.78 5.33 -15.16
C THR A 186 -36.34 6.63 -14.59
N GLU A 187 -36.91 7.52 -15.41
CA GLU A 187 -37.63 8.70 -14.94
C GLU A 187 -38.88 8.31 -14.15
N SER A 188 -39.58 7.25 -14.55
CA SER A 188 -40.76 6.75 -13.84
C SER A 188 -40.44 6.09 -12.50
N ILE A 189 -39.39 5.27 -12.40
CA ILE A 189 -39.15 4.43 -11.20
C ILE A 189 -38.01 4.96 -10.32
N LEU A 190 -37.06 5.71 -10.88
CA LEU A 190 -35.93 6.31 -10.16
C LEU A 190 -36.05 7.83 -10.06
N GLY A 191 -36.93 8.48 -10.84
CA GLY A 191 -37.11 9.93 -10.83
C GLY A 191 -35.96 10.71 -11.49
N SER A 192 -35.17 10.08 -12.35
CA SER A 192 -34.12 10.73 -13.14
C SER A 192 -33.72 9.88 -14.34
N SER A 193 -33.08 10.51 -15.33
CA SER A 193 -32.43 9.85 -16.46
C SER A 193 -30.89 9.89 -16.33
N ILE A 194 -30.23 9.14 -17.22
CA ILE A 194 -28.77 9.01 -17.31
C ILE A 194 -28.10 10.31 -17.77
N ASN A 195 -26.95 10.63 -17.17
CA ASN A 195 -26.01 11.63 -17.67
C ASN A 195 -25.26 11.09 -18.90
N SER A 196 -25.90 11.04 -20.06
CA SER A 196 -25.27 10.68 -21.34
C SER A 196 -24.92 11.93 -22.18
N GLY A 197 -23.89 11.81 -23.02
CA GLY A 197 -23.46 12.88 -23.92
C GLY A 197 -23.09 14.18 -23.18
N ASN A 198 -23.79 15.27 -23.48
CA ASN A 198 -23.56 16.58 -22.85
C ASN A 198 -24.41 16.81 -21.58
N LYS A 199 -25.24 15.84 -21.17
CA LYS A 199 -26.05 15.96 -19.95
C LYS A 199 -25.13 15.80 -18.73
N SER A 200 -25.24 16.75 -17.79
CA SER A 200 -24.50 16.70 -16.54
C SER A 200 -25.33 17.28 -15.40
N SER A 201 -26.30 16.50 -14.93
CA SER A 201 -27.04 16.80 -13.71
C SER A 201 -26.27 16.26 -12.49
N PRO A 202 -26.11 17.03 -11.40
CA PRO A 202 -25.59 16.53 -10.13
C PRO A 202 -26.40 15.34 -9.59
N ASP A 203 -27.72 15.38 -9.78
CA ASP A 203 -28.66 14.32 -9.37
C ASP A 203 -28.92 13.29 -10.48
N GLY A 204 -28.24 13.42 -11.62
CA GLY A 204 -28.38 12.50 -12.75
C GLY A 204 -27.94 11.08 -12.40
N LEU A 205 -28.40 10.12 -13.20
CA LEU A 205 -27.93 8.74 -13.07
C LEU A 205 -26.56 8.59 -13.77
N GLU A 206 -25.74 7.70 -13.24
CA GLU A 206 -24.51 7.19 -13.83
C GLU A 206 -24.53 5.66 -13.79
N ILE A 207 -23.68 5.00 -14.57
CA ILE A 207 -23.54 3.55 -14.55
C ILE A 207 -22.27 3.16 -13.80
N GLY A 208 -22.44 2.35 -12.74
CA GLY A 208 -21.36 1.61 -12.09
C GLY A 208 -21.18 0.23 -12.73
N PHE A 209 -20.02 -0.38 -12.51
CA PHE A 209 -19.66 -1.64 -13.16
C PHE A 209 -19.07 -2.64 -12.16
N ARG A 210 -19.48 -3.89 -12.29
CA ARG A 210 -18.65 -5.02 -11.89
C ARG A 210 -17.59 -5.25 -12.97
N ASP A 211 -16.38 -5.61 -12.56
CA ASP A 211 -15.32 -6.02 -13.48
C ASP A 211 -15.78 -7.18 -14.40
N PRO A 212 -15.44 -7.15 -15.70
CA PRO A 212 -15.86 -8.18 -16.64
C PRO A 212 -15.18 -9.52 -16.38
N TRP A 213 -15.86 -10.60 -16.76
CA TRP A 213 -15.32 -11.95 -16.75
C TRP A 213 -15.74 -12.72 -18.00
N VAL A 214 -15.02 -13.80 -18.30
CA VAL A 214 -15.40 -14.74 -19.35
C VAL A 214 -16.26 -15.84 -18.72
N ASP A 215 -17.49 -16.01 -19.20
CA ASP A 215 -18.40 -17.05 -18.70
C ASP A 215 -18.15 -18.42 -19.34
N SER A 216 -18.93 -19.43 -18.92
CA SER A 216 -18.80 -20.81 -19.39
C SER A 216 -19.03 -20.98 -20.90
N ASP A 217 -19.75 -20.05 -21.54
CA ASP A 217 -20.01 -20.07 -22.98
C ASP A 217 -18.92 -19.32 -23.77
N GLY A 218 -17.90 -18.81 -23.08
CA GLY A 218 -16.81 -18.03 -23.67
C GLY A 218 -17.18 -16.56 -23.93
N ARG A 219 -18.29 -16.06 -23.36
CA ARG A 219 -18.70 -14.66 -23.52
C ARG A 219 -17.99 -13.77 -22.52
N THR A 220 -17.57 -12.59 -22.96
CA THR A 220 -17.13 -11.53 -22.04
C THR A 220 -18.36 -10.80 -21.54
N VAL A 221 -18.72 -11.02 -20.28
CA VAL A 221 -19.93 -10.47 -19.67
C VAL A 221 -19.60 -9.60 -18.47
N ARG A 222 -20.52 -8.68 -18.13
CA ARG A 222 -20.48 -7.96 -16.85
C ARG A 222 -21.86 -7.49 -16.40
N TRP A 223 -21.95 -7.14 -15.11
CA TRP A 223 -23.11 -6.48 -14.53
C TRP A 223 -22.87 -4.97 -14.40
N CYS A 224 -23.90 -4.21 -14.77
CA CYS A 224 -23.98 -2.76 -14.63
C CYS A 224 -25.02 -2.41 -13.55
N VAL A 225 -24.76 -1.34 -12.79
CA VAL A 225 -25.66 -0.82 -11.75
C VAL A 225 -25.96 0.65 -12.01
N PHE A 226 -27.23 1.04 -11.87
CA PHE A 226 -27.60 2.45 -11.84
C PHE A 226 -27.28 3.06 -10.47
N GLN A 227 -26.61 4.20 -10.47
CA GLN A 227 -26.27 4.97 -9.28
C GLN A 227 -26.49 6.47 -9.52
N ARG A 228 -26.59 7.28 -8.47
CA ARG A 228 -26.54 8.75 -8.64
C ARG A 228 -25.12 9.21 -8.90
N ALA A 229 -25.00 10.34 -9.58
CA ALA A 229 -23.71 10.86 -9.98
C ALA A 229 -22.84 11.34 -8.80
N GLY A 230 -23.44 11.89 -7.75
CA GLY A 230 -22.73 12.36 -6.55
C GLY A 230 -21.58 13.32 -6.88
N LYS A 231 -21.72 14.13 -7.96
CA LYS A 231 -20.58 14.78 -8.62
C LYS A 231 -19.83 15.77 -7.73
N GLN A 232 -20.52 16.37 -6.76
CA GLN A 232 -19.92 17.37 -5.89
C GLN A 232 -18.85 16.75 -4.96
N TRP A 233 -19.12 15.56 -4.43
CA TRP A 233 -18.27 14.89 -3.43
C TRP A 233 -17.69 13.55 -3.89
N GLN A 234 -17.95 13.18 -5.15
CA GLN A 234 -17.63 11.88 -5.73
C GLN A 234 -18.22 10.69 -4.95
N SER A 235 -19.35 10.89 -4.30
CA SER A 235 -20.05 9.97 -3.40
C SER A 235 -20.80 8.83 -4.10
N ARG A 236 -20.62 8.63 -5.41
CA ARG A 236 -21.44 7.73 -6.24
C ARG A 236 -21.54 6.29 -5.70
N THR A 237 -20.50 5.79 -5.04
CA THR A 237 -20.46 4.42 -4.49
C THR A 237 -21.35 4.25 -3.25
N LEU A 238 -21.83 5.35 -2.68
CA LEU A 238 -22.86 5.38 -1.64
C LEU A 238 -24.28 5.46 -2.23
N LEU A 239 -24.45 5.60 -3.55
CA LEU A 239 -25.73 5.95 -4.17
C LEU A 239 -26.28 4.92 -5.18
N PRO A 240 -26.21 3.59 -4.92
CA PRO A 240 -26.84 2.60 -5.80
C PRO A 240 -28.37 2.75 -5.81
N GLN A 241 -29.02 2.46 -6.95
CA GLN A 241 -30.47 2.65 -7.15
C GLN A 241 -31.27 1.33 -7.24
N GLY A 242 -30.62 0.17 -7.09
CA GLY A 242 -31.31 -1.13 -7.10
C GLY A 242 -31.77 -1.61 -8.48
N LEU A 243 -31.40 -0.91 -9.55
CA LEU A 243 -31.61 -1.32 -10.94
C LEU A 243 -30.29 -1.75 -11.57
N PHE A 244 -30.29 -2.93 -12.18
CA PHE A 244 -29.11 -3.55 -12.75
C PHE A 244 -29.41 -4.15 -14.12
N PHE A 245 -28.37 -4.30 -14.94
CA PHE A 245 -28.47 -5.04 -16.19
C PHE A 245 -27.16 -5.77 -16.51
N LYS A 246 -27.28 -6.96 -17.07
CA LYS A 246 -26.16 -7.79 -17.51
C LYS A 246 -25.95 -7.58 -18.99
N ILE A 247 -24.69 -7.41 -19.39
CA ILE A 247 -24.34 -7.20 -20.80
C ILE A 247 -23.34 -8.25 -21.27
N ASP A 248 -23.43 -8.57 -22.55
CA ASP A 248 -22.45 -9.31 -23.34
C ASP A 248 -21.69 -8.32 -24.21
N THR A 249 -20.40 -8.18 -23.92
CA THR A 249 -19.46 -7.35 -24.67
C THR A 249 -18.38 -8.20 -25.34
N THR A 250 -18.75 -9.41 -25.78
CA THR A 250 -17.84 -10.29 -26.54
C THR A 250 -17.44 -9.64 -27.84
N GLY A 251 -16.15 -9.73 -28.17
CA GLY A 251 -15.58 -9.02 -29.31
C GLY A 251 -15.48 -7.51 -29.07
N ARG A 252 -15.22 -6.77 -30.16
CA ARG A 252 -14.84 -5.36 -30.08
C ARG A 252 -15.75 -4.41 -30.84
N ASP A 253 -16.78 -4.95 -31.47
CA ASP A 253 -17.79 -4.19 -32.21
C ASP A 253 -19.03 -4.01 -31.32
N SER A 254 -19.24 -2.78 -30.85
CA SER A 254 -20.36 -2.47 -29.96
C SER A 254 -21.74 -2.66 -30.59
N ARG A 255 -21.81 -2.81 -31.93
CA ARG A 255 -23.05 -3.13 -32.64
C ARG A 255 -23.50 -4.58 -32.45
N GLU A 256 -22.57 -5.46 -32.06
CA GLU A 256 -22.84 -6.88 -31.81
C GLU A 256 -23.10 -7.18 -30.32
N TRP A 257 -22.86 -6.21 -29.44
CA TRP A 257 -23.08 -6.32 -28.01
C TRP A 257 -24.57 -6.40 -27.67
N LYS A 258 -24.89 -7.07 -26.55
CA LYS A 258 -26.28 -7.39 -26.19
C LYS A 258 -26.54 -7.17 -24.70
N VAL A 259 -27.75 -6.71 -24.39
CA VAL A 259 -28.28 -6.77 -23.03
C VAL A 259 -28.83 -8.17 -22.83
N LEU A 260 -28.30 -8.89 -21.84
CA LEU A 260 -28.70 -10.26 -21.54
C LEU A 260 -29.84 -10.32 -20.53
N HIS A 261 -29.77 -9.48 -19.48
CA HIS A 261 -30.76 -9.50 -18.40
C HIS A 261 -30.94 -8.12 -17.80
N TRP A 262 -32.10 -7.91 -17.20
CA TRP A 262 -32.35 -6.83 -16.23
C TRP A 262 -32.63 -7.44 -14.87
N PHE A 263 -32.22 -6.76 -13.80
CA PHE A 263 -32.54 -7.16 -12.43
C PHE A 263 -33.02 -5.95 -11.65
N TYR A 264 -34.22 -6.07 -11.07
CA TYR A 264 -34.85 -5.01 -10.28
C TYR A 264 -35.80 -5.64 -9.26
N ASN A 265 -35.70 -5.21 -7.99
CA ASN A 265 -36.56 -5.66 -6.91
C ASN A 265 -36.65 -7.20 -6.79
N ASN A 266 -35.50 -7.87 -6.79
CA ASN A 266 -35.36 -9.34 -6.74
C ASN A 266 -36.00 -10.12 -7.88
N ILE A 267 -36.29 -9.47 -9.01
CA ILE A 267 -36.83 -10.13 -10.21
C ILE A 267 -35.80 -10.01 -11.33
N LEU A 268 -35.45 -11.14 -11.92
CA LEU A 268 -34.62 -11.24 -13.11
C LEU A 268 -35.53 -11.27 -14.35
N TYR A 269 -35.29 -10.35 -15.28
CA TYR A 269 -35.96 -10.28 -16.59
C TYR A 269 -34.96 -10.67 -17.67
N ASN A 270 -35.38 -11.48 -18.65
CA ASN A 270 -34.49 -12.06 -19.67
C ASN A 270 -34.28 -11.17 -20.89
N SER A 271 -34.99 -10.05 -20.99
CA SER A 271 -34.77 -9.06 -22.03
C SER A 271 -35.29 -7.69 -21.64
N THR A 272 -34.90 -6.67 -22.41
CA THR A 272 -35.42 -5.31 -22.25
C THR A 272 -36.93 -5.26 -22.52
N GLU A 273 -37.44 -6.04 -23.47
CA GLU A 273 -38.88 -6.13 -23.77
C GLU A 273 -39.66 -6.74 -22.61
N GLU A 274 -39.13 -7.79 -21.97
CA GLU A 274 -39.76 -8.41 -20.80
C GLU A 274 -39.83 -7.42 -19.63
N PHE A 275 -38.73 -6.72 -19.34
CA PHE A 275 -38.69 -5.70 -18.28
C PHE A 275 -39.67 -4.55 -18.57
N ARG A 276 -39.70 -4.05 -19.81
CA ARG A 276 -40.62 -3.00 -20.25
C ARG A 276 -42.09 -3.45 -20.16
N ALA A 277 -42.40 -4.68 -20.55
CA ALA A 277 -43.75 -5.24 -20.42
C ALA A 277 -44.18 -5.39 -18.95
N ALA A 278 -43.26 -5.81 -18.08
CA ALA A 278 -43.51 -5.89 -16.63
C ALA A 278 -43.79 -4.51 -16.03
N TRP A 279 -42.98 -3.50 -16.35
CA TRP A 279 -43.17 -2.11 -15.89
C TRP A 279 -44.54 -1.53 -16.29
N MET A 280 -45.05 -1.86 -17.48
CA MET A 280 -46.37 -1.40 -17.94
C MET A 280 -47.56 -2.13 -17.27
N THR A 281 -47.31 -3.19 -16.51
CA THR A 281 -48.38 -3.96 -15.87
C THR A 281 -48.91 -3.23 -14.63
N PRO A 282 -50.24 -3.10 -14.44
CA PRO A 282 -50.81 -2.48 -13.24
C PRO A 282 -50.32 -3.16 -11.97
N GLY A 283 -49.85 -2.37 -11.01
CA GLY A 283 -49.32 -2.89 -9.74
C GLY A 283 -47.82 -3.21 -9.76
N PHE A 284 -47.07 -2.80 -10.79
CA PHE A 284 -45.61 -2.84 -10.76
C PHE A 284 -45.08 -2.14 -9.50
N VAL A 285 -44.25 -2.85 -8.73
CA VAL A 285 -43.73 -2.38 -7.45
C VAL A 285 -42.46 -1.60 -7.70
N THR A 286 -42.51 -0.28 -7.45
CA THR A 286 -41.32 0.57 -7.44
C THR A 286 -40.68 0.60 -6.05
N THR A 287 -39.36 0.77 -6.03
CA THR A 287 -38.55 0.87 -4.82
C THR A 287 -38.03 2.30 -4.66
N PRO A 288 -37.80 2.80 -3.44
CA PRO A 288 -37.37 4.19 -3.25
C PRO A 288 -35.95 4.46 -3.77
N SER A 289 -35.69 5.68 -4.24
CA SER A 289 -34.35 6.08 -4.70
C SER A 289 -33.44 6.40 -3.52
N ASN A 290 -32.13 6.12 -3.67
CA ASN A 290 -31.11 6.59 -2.75
C ASN A 290 -30.54 7.92 -3.28
N LEU A 291 -30.58 8.99 -2.48
CA LEU A 291 -30.26 10.35 -2.92
C LEU A 291 -29.02 10.89 -2.21
N ASP A 292 -28.27 11.72 -2.92
CA ASP A 292 -27.13 12.46 -2.36
C ASP A 292 -27.63 13.50 -1.32
N GLY A 293 -26.79 13.87 -0.37
CA GLY A 293 -27.15 14.83 0.67
C GLY A 293 -26.09 14.92 1.77
N GLU A 294 -26.39 15.62 2.86
CA GLU A 294 -25.40 15.87 3.93
C GLU A 294 -24.70 14.61 4.46
N TRP A 295 -25.37 13.45 4.42
CA TRP A 295 -24.82 12.17 4.87
C TRP A 295 -23.67 11.61 4.02
N THR A 296 -23.50 12.11 2.79
CA THR A 296 -22.40 11.74 1.89
C THR A 296 -21.27 12.78 1.86
N HIS A 297 -21.46 13.94 2.47
CA HIS A 297 -20.50 15.05 2.41
C HIS A 297 -19.33 14.80 3.36
N ILE A 298 -18.09 15.05 2.90
CA ILE A 298 -16.85 14.87 3.69
C ILE A 298 -16.47 16.10 4.52
N ASP A 299 -17.02 17.27 4.20
CA ASP A 299 -16.74 18.51 4.92
C ASP A 299 -17.36 18.53 6.31
N SER A 300 -16.82 19.39 7.18
CA SER A 300 -17.39 19.61 8.52
C SER A 300 -18.85 20.06 8.42
N LEU A 301 -19.70 19.52 9.31
CA LEU A 301 -21.11 19.87 9.38
C LEU A 301 -21.29 21.36 9.66
N ALA A 302 -22.04 22.05 8.80
CA ALA A 302 -22.28 23.48 8.94
C ALA A 302 -22.94 23.80 10.30
N GLY A 303 -22.29 24.68 11.09
CA GLY A 303 -22.80 25.12 12.39
C GLY A 303 -22.37 24.25 13.59
N TYR A 304 -21.56 23.21 13.38
CA TYR A 304 -20.83 22.58 14.47
C TYR A 304 -19.63 23.46 14.85
N SER A 305 -19.67 24.07 16.05
CA SER A 305 -18.54 24.78 16.65
C SER A 305 -18.22 24.12 17.98
N GLU A 306 -17.00 23.62 18.15
CA GLU A 306 -16.55 23.17 19.47
C GLU A 306 -16.31 24.38 20.38
N PRO A 307 -16.85 24.39 21.62
CA PRO A 307 -16.65 25.51 22.56
C PRO A 307 -15.20 25.73 23.01
N LEU A 308 -14.27 24.85 22.62
CA LEU A 308 -12.87 24.82 23.06
C LEU A 308 -11.89 24.90 21.87
N GLU A 309 -12.17 25.69 20.84
CA GLU A 309 -11.16 26.11 19.84
C GLU A 309 -10.13 27.11 20.44
N GLU A 310 -9.61 26.82 21.63
CA GLU A 310 -8.44 27.52 22.19
C GLU A 310 -7.32 26.50 22.41
N ASP A 311 -6.20 26.79 21.74
CA ASP A 311 -5.02 25.96 21.52
C ASP A 311 -5.28 24.74 20.62
N THR A 312 -5.03 24.91 19.32
CA THR A 312 -4.62 23.80 18.41
C THR A 312 -3.74 22.88 19.23
N ALA A 313 -4.23 21.67 19.53
CA ALA A 313 -3.54 20.68 20.36
C ALA A 313 -2.06 20.75 19.99
N SER A 314 -1.20 21.14 20.94
CA SER A 314 0.16 21.59 20.61
C SER A 314 0.87 20.49 19.83
N GLU A 315 0.77 20.54 18.49
CA GLU A 315 1.65 19.80 17.62
C GLU A 315 3.02 20.28 18.08
N GLY A 316 3.86 19.35 18.51
CA GLY A 316 5.19 19.71 18.99
C GLY A 316 5.77 20.66 17.97
N ASP A 317 5.96 21.92 18.38
CA ASP A 317 6.33 23.05 17.52
C ASP A 317 7.26 22.51 16.45
N GLY A 318 6.91 22.69 15.17
CA GLY A 318 7.66 22.20 14.00
C GLY A 318 9.17 22.52 14.03
N SER A 319 9.66 23.23 15.04
CA SER A 319 11.03 23.21 15.56
C SER A 319 11.62 21.83 15.89
N HIS A 320 10.85 20.74 15.96
CA HIS A 320 11.41 19.39 16.06
C HIS A 320 12.25 19.04 14.82
N LYS A 321 13.56 19.26 14.95
CA LYS A 321 14.54 18.99 13.90
C LYS A 321 14.47 17.53 13.46
N GLN A 322 14.06 17.31 12.22
CA GLN A 322 14.08 16.00 11.57
C GLN A 322 15.52 15.46 11.51
N ASN A 323 15.77 14.34 12.19
CA ASN A 323 17.12 13.79 12.41
C ASN A 323 17.41 12.54 11.57
N PHE A 324 17.19 12.65 10.26
CA PHE A 324 17.53 11.62 9.27
C PHE A 324 18.21 12.23 8.04
N LEU A 325 18.92 11.38 7.30
CA LEU A 325 19.44 11.72 5.97
C LEU A 325 18.48 11.17 4.92
N LEU A 326 18.15 12.01 3.94
CA LEU A 326 17.41 11.64 2.73
C LEU A 326 18.21 12.12 1.53
N ASP A 327 18.82 11.17 0.82
CA ASP A 327 19.41 11.41 -0.50
C ASP A 327 18.34 11.15 -1.55
N LYS A 328 17.78 12.22 -2.12
CA LYS A 328 16.71 12.14 -3.13
C LYS A 328 17.21 11.63 -4.48
N GLU A 329 18.50 11.80 -4.78
CA GLU A 329 19.08 11.38 -6.06
C GLU A 329 19.29 9.87 -6.06
N GLN A 330 19.89 9.34 -5.00
CA GLN A 330 20.01 7.89 -4.81
C GLN A 330 18.74 7.24 -4.24
N LYS A 331 17.72 8.02 -3.84
CA LYS A 331 16.53 7.53 -3.13
C LYS A 331 16.90 6.67 -1.92
N PHE A 332 17.84 7.17 -1.12
CA PHE A 332 18.47 6.47 -0.01
C PHE A 332 18.21 7.19 1.31
N VAL A 333 17.91 6.43 2.35
CA VAL A 333 17.59 6.95 3.69
C VAL A 333 18.55 6.41 4.72
N VAL A 334 18.94 7.25 5.69
CA VAL A 334 19.63 6.81 6.91
C VAL A 334 18.98 7.41 8.14
N TRP A 335 18.61 6.56 9.10
CA TRP A 335 18.03 7.00 10.37
C TRP A 335 18.45 6.07 11.52
N LYS A 336 19.12 6.61 12.54
CA LYS A 336 19.45 5.93 13.81
C LYS A 336 19.97 4.48 13.67
N GLY A 337 20.79 4.25 12.65
CA GLY A 337 21.41 2.96 12.35
C GLY A 337 20.67 2.13 11.29
N PHE A 338 19.46 2.50 10.91
CA PHE A 338 18.83 2.02 9.68
C PHE A 338 19.40 2.71 8.46
N GLU A 339 19.50 1.93 7.39
CA GLU A 339 19.74 2.43 6.04
C GLU A 339 19.02 1.54 5.03
N PHE A 340 18.49 2.14 3.96
CA PHE A 340 17.77 1.43 2.91
C PHE A 340 17.61 2.29 1.64
N HIS A 341 17.39 1.61 0.52
CA HIS A 341 17.05 2.19 -0.77
C HIS A 341 15.55 2.13 -1.02
N MET A 342 15.05 3.05 -1.84
CA MET A 342 13.67 3.07 -2.29
C MET A 342 13.56 2.90 -3.79
N ALA A 343 12.52 2.21 -4.20
CA ALA A 343 12.16 1.97 -5.58
C ALA A 343 10.65 2.12 -5.77
N PHE A 344 10.21 2.37 -7.00
CA PHE A 344 8.81 2.59 -7.31
C PHE A 344 8.34 1.74 -8.51
N SER A 345 7.09 1.27 -8.47
CA SER A 345 6.36 0.70 -9.60
C SER A 345 4.98 1.33 -9.70
N VAL A 346 4.47 1.54 -10.91
CA VAL A 346 3.10 2.02 -11.15
C VAL A 346 2.09 1.01 -10.62
N ALA A 347 2.38 -0.29 -10.69
CA ALA A 347 1.47 -1.34 -10.23
C ALA A 347 1.29 -1.32 -8.71
N THR A 348 2.40 -1.26 -7.96
CA THR A 348 2.41 -1.57 -6.51
C THR A 348 2.99 -0.45 -5.63
N GLY A 349 3.43 0.67 -6.20
CA GLY A 349 3.93 1.80 -5.43
C GLY A 349 5.36 1.59 -4.90
N LEU A 350 5.56 1.95 -3.63
CA LEU A 350 6.88 2.00 -2.97
C LEU A 350 7.37 0.63 -2.48
N THR A 351 8.60 0.27 -2.85
CA THR A 351 9.35 -0.88 -2.35
C THR A 351 10.66 -0.42 -1.72
N LEU A 352 11.07 -1.05 -0.63
CA LEU A 352 12.34 -0.81 0.06
C LEU A 352 13.33 -1.94 -0.26
N TYR A 353 14.59 -1.60 -0.49
CA TYR A 353 15.67 -2.56 -0.77
C TYR A 353 16.87 -2.37 0.16
N ASP A 354 17.58 -3.46 0.40
CA ASP A 354 18.80 -3.53 1.23
C ASP A 354 18.62 -2.86 2.60
N ILE A 355 17.56 -3.23 3.32
CA ILE A 355 17.27 -2.69 4.64
C ILE A 355 18.29 -3.27 5.63
N ARG A 356 19.15 -2.40 6.14
CA ARG A 356 20.17 -2.74 7.13
C ARG A 356 19.91 -2.05 8.45
N PHE A 357 20.37 -2.66 9.53
CA PHE A 357 20.44 -2.05 10.86
C PHE A 357 21.83 -2.26 11.47
N GLN A 358 22.49 -1.16 11.81
CA GLN A 358 23.86 -1.15 12.32
C GLN A 358 24.85 -1.86 11.38
N GLY A 359 24.65 -1.70 10.06
CA GLY A 359 25.51 -2.26 9.00
C GLY A 359 25.14 -3.69 8.57
N GLU A 360 24.31 -4.39 9.35
CA GLU A 360 23.86 -5.75 9.04
C GLU A 360 22.55 -5.71 8.25
N ARG A 361 22.48 -6.41 7.11
CA ARG A 361 21.24 -6.58 6.35
C ARG A 361 20.22 -7.39 7.17
N ILE A 362 18.98 -6.96 7.14
CA ILE A 362 17.82 -7.66 7.71
C ILE A 362 16.92 -8.17 6.58
N LEU A 363 16.61 -7.29 5.62
CA LEU A 363 15.75 -7.59 4.49
C LEU A 363 16.46 -7.14 3.20
N TYR A 364 16.49 -8.02 2.20
CA TYR A 364 16.88 -7.64 0.85
C TYR A 364 15.80 -6.79 0.18
N GLU A 365 14.53 -7.17 0.32
CA GLU A 365 13.38 -6.52 -0.31
C GLU A 365 12.18 -6.53 0.64
N LEU A 366 11.49 -5.38 0.73
CA LEU A 366 10.24 -5.24 1.45
C LEU A 366 9.28 -4.35 0.66
N GLY A 367 8.16 -4.90 0.17
CA GLY A 367 7.24 -4.11 -0.65
C GLY A 367 5.89 -4.76 -0.94
N LEU A 368 4.92 -3.90 -1.22
CA LEU A 368 3.58 -4.27 -1.66
C LEU A 368 3.63 -5.10 -2.95
N GLN A 369 2.80 -6.13 -3.02
CA GLN A 369 2.65 -6.99 -4.19
C GLN A 369 1.27 -6.90 -4.84
N GLU A 370 0.21 -6.80 -4.03
CA GLU A 370 -1.17 -6.73 -4.50
C GLU A 370 -2.11 -6.24 -3.39
N ALA A 371 -3.24 -5.67 -3.76
CA ALA A 371 -4.36 -5.40 -2.86
C ALA A 371 -5.65 -6.02 -3.42
N LEU A 372 -6.25 -6.91 -2.64
CA LEU A 372 -7.53 -7.55 -2.92
C LEU A 372 -8.63 -6.90 -2.10
N SER A 373 -9.74 -6.58 -2.78
CA SER A 373 -11.04 -6.35 -2.15
C SER A 373 -12.05 -7.33 -2.73
N GLN A 374 -12.52 -8.32 -1.95
CA GLN A 374 -13.56 -9.25 -2.39
C GLN A 374 -14.85 -9.07 -1.59
N TYR A 375 -15.93 -8.77 -2.31
CA TYR A 375 -17.26 -8.49 -1.75
C TYR A 375 -18.15 -9.73 -1.69
N ALA A 376 -19.19 -9.63 -0.85
CA ALA A 376 -20.35 -10.51 -0.82
C ALA A 376 -21.62 -9.66 -0.78
N GLY A 377 -22.69 -10.14 -1.41
CA GLY A 377 -23.96 -9.41 -1.50
C GLY A 377 -25.08 -10.23 -2.14
N SER A 378 -26.32 -9.78 -1.95
CA SER A 378 -27.50 -10.37 -2.59
C SER A 378 -27.74 -9.85 -4.01
N ASP A 379 -27.16 -8.70 -4.37
CA ASP A 379 -27.27 -8.11 -5.69
C ASP A 379 -26.17 -8.63 -6.64
N PRO A 380 -26.39 -8.57 -7.97
CA PRO A 380 -25.50 -9.23 -8.93
C PRO A 380 -24.14 -8.53 -9.14
N VAL A 381 -23.97 -7.31 -8.64
CA VAL A 381 -22.66 -6.62 -8.66
C VAL A 381 -21.88 -7.03 -7.42
N GLN A 382 -22.43 -6.79 -6.23
CA GLN A 382 -21.75 -7.03 -4.95
C GLN A 382 -21.54 -8.52 -4.65
N GLY A 383 -22.47 -9.39 -5.09
CA GLY A 383 -22.43 -10.82 -4.83
C GLY A 383 -21.21 -11.57 -5.35
N ALA A 384 -20.46 -10.98 -6.29
CA ALA A 384 -19.22 -11.55 -6.80
C ALA A 384 -18.23 -10.49 -7.28
N ALA A 385 -18.32 -9.26 -6.76
CA ALA A 385 -17.34 -8.22 -7.03
C ALA A 385 -16.01 -8.59 -6.36
N LYS A 386 -14.93 -8.46 -7.13
CA LYS A 386 -13.58 -8.60 -6.64
C LYS A 386 -12.71 -7.60 -7.40
N TYR A 387 -11.71 -7.06 -6.73
CA TYR A 387 -10.75 -6.13 -7.31
C TYR A 387 -9.34 -6.56 -6.94
N LEU A 388 -8.43 -6.58 -7.93
CA LEU A 388 -6.98 -6.69 -7.73
C LEU A 388 -6.37 -5.36 -8.18
N ASP A 389 -6.05 -4.51 -7.21
CA ASP A 389 -5.84 -3.08 -7.44
C ASP A 389 -4.52 -2.75 -8.16
N SER A 390 -3.57 -3.69 -8.24
CA SER A 390 -2.38 -3.53 -9.07
C SER A 390 -2.70 -3.37 -10.56
N PHE A 391 -3.87 -3.85 -11.00
CA PHE A 391 -4.40 -3.59 -12.35
C PHE A 391 -4.68 -2.10 -12.60
N TRP A 392 -5.28 -1.44 -11.61
CA TRP A 392 -5.63 -0.02 -11.66
C TRP A 392 -4.44 0.90 -11.37
N GLY A 393 -3.34 0.32 -10.90
CA GLY A 393 -2.06 1.00 -10.74
C GLY A 393 -1.98 1.78 -9.44
N MET A 394 -1.88 1.07 -8.31
CA MET A 394 -1.82 1.66 -6.97
C MET A 394 -0.72 2.73 -6.86
N GLY A 395 0.46 2.47 -7.44
CA GLY A 395 1.54 3.46 -7.48
C GLY A 395 1.21 4.66 -8.38
N GLY A 396 0.57 4.42 -9.52
CA GLY A 396 0.09 5.48 -10.42
C GLY A 396 -0.99 6.38 -9.80
N THR A 397 -1.61 5.93 -8.71
CA THR A 397 -2.61 6.67 -7.92
C THR A 397 -2.06 7.21 -6.59
N MET A 398 -0.74 7.24 -6.41
CA MET A 398 -0.11 7.91 -5.27
C MET A 398 -0.11 9.43 -5.46
N PHE A 399 -1.24 10.07 -5.16
CA PHE A 399 -1.42 11.51 -5.31
C PHE A 399 -0.66 12.31 -4.24
N GLN A 400 -0.72 13.63 -4.37
CA GLN A 400 -0.01 14.56 -3.49
C GLN A 400 -0.54 14.47 -2.05
N LEU A 401 0.37 14.20 -1.11
CA LEU A 401 0.08 14.23 0.33
C LEU A 401 -0.05 15.68 0.83
N VAL A 402 -1.00 15.90 1.73
CA VAL A 402 -1.33 17.20 2.34
C VAL A 402 -0.49 17.41 3.61
N PRO A 403 0.44 18.38 3.66
CA PRO A 403 1.24 18.66 4.84
C PRO A 403 0.40 19.13 6.04
N GLY A 404 0.71 18.63 7.24
CA GLY A 404 -0.03 18.90 8.46
C GLY A 404 -1.26 18.00 8.66
N TYR A 405 -1.67 17.24 7.63
CA TYR A 405 -2.82 16.33 7.69
C TYR A 405 -2.38 14.89 7.45
N ASP A 406 -1.93 14.58 6.23
CA ASP A 406 -1.47 13.22 5.89
C ASP A 406 -0.14 12.89 6.57
N CYS A 407 0.70 13.90 6.79
CA CYS A 407 1.96 13.78 7.51
C CYS A 407 2.17 15.01 8.41
N PRO A 408 2.85 14.86 9.55
CA PRO A 408 3.09 15.97 10.48
C PRO A 408 3.74 17.19 9.82
N GLU A 409 3.52 18.37 10.38
CA GLU A 409 4.21 19.57 9.94
C GLU A 409 5.75 19.41 10.01
N GLY A 410 6.47 19.97 9.05
CA GLY A 410 7.93 19.82 8.96
C GLY A 410 8.44 18.49 8.38
N SER A 411 7.54 17.59 7.97
CA SER A 411 7.89 16.38 7.21
C SER A 411 8.66 16.71 5.92
N ARG A 412 9.55 15.80 5.50
CA ARG A 412 10.18 15.89 4.18
C ARG A 412 9.38 15.09 3.17
N TYR A 413 9.36 15.54 1.92
CA TYR A 413 8.60 14.90 0.85
C TYR A 413 9.48 14.57 -0.36
N MET A 414 9.08 13.55 -1.11
CA MET A 414 9.69 13.15 -2.38
C MET A 414 8.62 12.95 -3.45
N ASP A 415 8.95 13.39 -4.67
CA ASP A 415 8.12 13.21 -5.85
C ASP A 415 8.30 11.80 -6.41
N VAL A 416 7.28 11.31 -7.10
CA VAL A 416 7.33 10.07 -7.85
C VAL A 416 7.16 10.40 -9.34
N GLN A 417 7.98 9.76 -10.17
CA GLN A 417 7.97 9.95 -11.63
C GLN A 417 7.80 8.58 -12.29
N PHE A 418 6.96 8.51 -13.30
CA PHE A 418 6.69 7.25 -14.02
C PHE A 418 6.22 7.50 -15.44
N SER A 419 6.31 6.48 -16.29
CA SER A 419 5.81 6.55 -17.67
C SER A 419 4.56 5.74 -17.86
N LEU A 420 3.54 6.39 -18.41
CA LEU A 420 2.25 5.80 -18.74
C LEU A 420 1.83 6.32 -20.12
N ARG A 421 1.40 5.42 -21.01
CA ARG A 421 1.01 5.71 -22.40
C ARG A 421 2.06 6.51 -23.19
N SER A 422 3.34 6.18 -22.98
CA SER A 422 4.51 6.88 -23.54
C SER A 422 4.66 8.36 -23.12
N GLU A 423 3.97 8.78 -22.07
CA GLU A 423 4.08 10.10 -21.47
C GLU A 423 4.73 10.00 -20.09
N MET A 424 5.50 11.02 -19.71
CA MET A 424 6.08 11.12 -18.36
C MET A 424 5.09 11.82 -17.44
N ASN A 425 4.80 11.19 -16.31
CA ASN A 425 3.92 11.70 -15.27
C ASN A 425 4.73 11.94 -13.99
N ILE A 426 4.32 12.95 -13.21
CA ILE A 426 4.95 13.31 -11.94
C ILE A 426 3.85 13.56 -10.92
N HIS A 427 3.89 12.80 -9.83
CA HIS A 427 3.11 13.10 -8.63
C HIS A 427 4.01 13.76 -7.61
N ARG A 428 3.68 15.01 -7.25
CA ARG A 428 4.47 15.79 -6.30
C ARG A 428 4.17 15.37 -4.89
N ASN A 429 5.19 15.35 -4.03
CA ASN A 429 5.05 15.03 -2.61
C ASN A 429 4.28 13.72 -2.34
N ALA A 430 4.46 12.70 -3.19
CA ALA A 430 3.74 11.43 -3.13
C ALA A 430 4.23 10.49 -2.01
N ILE A 431 5.42 10.76 -1.47
CA ILE A 431 6.02 10.05 -0.33
C ILE A 431 6.46 11.07 0.70
N CYS A 432 6.14 10.84 1.97
CA CYS A 432 6.63 11.66 3.07
C CYS A 432 7.48 10.88 4.08
N PHE A 433 8.36 11.60 4.76
CA PHE A 433 9.38 11.10 5.67
C PHE A 433 9.38 11.94 6.93
N PHE A 434 9.23 11.31 8.09
CA PHE A 434 9.23 12.01 9.37
C PHE A 434 9.66 11.13 10.53
N GLU A 435 10.38 11.73 11.49
CA GLU A 435 10.54 11.20 12.84
C GLU A 435 9.35 11.66 13.69
N HIS A 436 8.78 10.74 14.47
CA HIS A 436 7.68 11.04 15.38
C HIS A 436 8.02 10.53 16.78
N GLN A 437 7.71 11.33 17.81
CA GLN A 437 7.82 10.91 19.20
C GLN A 437 6.50 10.25 19.61
N ALA A 438 6.53 8.97 19.97
CA ALA A 438 5.34 8.27 20.44
C ALA A 438 4.78 8.90 21.72
N ASP A 439 3.48 8.70 21.94
CA ASP A 439 2.74 9.10 23.15
C ASP A 439 3.10 8.25 24.38
N TYR A 440 3.89 7.19 24.22
CA TYR A 440 4.42 6.36 25.29
C TYR A 440 5.97 6.28 25.27
N PRO A 441 6.63 6.09 26.43
CA PRO A 441 8.08 5.94 26.49
C PRO A 441 8.53 4.58 25.95
N LEU A 442 9.75 4.53 25.42
CA LEU A 442 10.32 3.29 24.86
C LEU A 442 10.53 2.25 25.95
N GLN A 443 11.04 2.73 27.09
CA GLN A 443 11.12 1.96 28.32
C GLN A 443 11.07 2.90 29.51
N ARG A 444 10.62 2.38 30.64
CA ARG A 444 10.72 3.06 31.93
C ARG A 444 10.87 2.07 33.08
N HIS A 445 11.60 2.46 34.11
CA HIS A 445 11.71 1.71 35.36
C HIS A 445 11.83 2.65 36.57
N THR A 446 11.14 2.32 37.66
CA THR A 446 11.16 3.08 38.91
C THR A 446 11.53 2.14 40.06
N THR A 447 12.50 2.57 40.88
CA THR A 447 12.89 1.92 42.13
C THR A 447 12.64 2.86 43.31
N THR A 448 12.90 2.40 44.54
CA THR A 448 12.89 3.25 45.74
C THR A 448 13.93 4.38 45.71
N SER A 449 14.93 4.33 44.83
CA SER A 449 16.05 5.28 44.81
C SER A 449 16.22 6.05 43.49
N TYR A 450 15.57 5.62 42.40
CA TYR A 450 15.67 6.31 41.12
C TYR A 450 14.52 5.99 40.17
N VAL A 451 14.30 6.88 39.21
CA VAL A 451 13.44 6.71 38.03
C VAL A 451 14.33 6.79 36.78
N SER A 452 14.13 5.89 35.81
CA SER A 452 14.76 5.93 34.50
C SER A 452 13.69 5.84 33.41
N VAL A 453 13.77 6.71 32.40
CA VAL A 453 12.82 6.73 31.27
C VAL A 453 13.58 7.05 29.99
N SER A 454 13.20 6.42 28.87
CA SER A 454 13.70 6.73 27.53
C SER A 454 12.56 7.18 26.63
N LYS A 455 12.77 8.25 25.86
CA LYS A 455 11.83 8.66 24.81
C LYS A 455 11.72 7.59 23.73
N ASN A 456 10.54 7.43 23.16
CA ASN A 456 10.30 6.57 22.00
C ASN A 456 10.15 7.44 20.75
N ASN A 457 11.17 7.44 19.91
CA ASN A 457 11.07 8.06 18.59
C ASN A 457 11.09 6.94 17.55
N TYR A 458 10.24 7.05 16.54
CA TYR A 458 10.25 6.16 15.38
C TYR A 458 10.26 6.97 14.10
N PHE A 459 10.73 6.37 13.03
CA PHE A 459 10.79 6.98 11.70
C PHE A 459 9.77 6.34 10.77
N VAL A 460 9.06 7.15 10.00
CA VAL A 460 8.01 6.70 9.09
C VAL A 460 8.33 7.12 7.67
N VAL A 461 8.15 6.19 6.73
CA VAL A 461 8.00 6.45 5.30
C VAL A 461 6.56 6.12 4.92
N ARG A 462 5.80 7.13 4.49
CA ARG A 462 4.36 7.01 4.21
C ARG A 462 4.03 7.33 2.76
N THR A 463 3.07 6.58 2.23
CA THR A 463 2.39 6.85 0.97
C THR A 463 0.89 6.60 1.10
N VAL A 464 0.09 7.25 0.24
CA VAL A 464 -1.35 7.03 0.11
C VAL A 464 -1.67 6.77 -1.36
N ALA A 465 -2.29 5.62 -1.65
CA ALA A 465 -2.77 5.26 -2.99
C ALA A 465 -4.30 5.33 -3.04
N VAL A 466 -4.86 6.07 -4.01
CA VAL A 466 -6.31 6.28 -4.14
C VAL A 466 -6.86 5.49 -5.32
N VAL A 467 -7.41 4.30 -5.06
CA VAL A 467 -7.93 3.42 -6.10
C VAL A 467 -9.46 3.39 -6.04
N GLY A 468 -10.09 4.00 -7.05
CA GLY A 468 -11.54 4.10 -7.12
C GLY A 468 -12.08 4.95 -5.97
N ASN A 469 -12.71 4.30 -5.00
CA ASN A 469 -13.33 4.90 -3.83
C ASN A 469 -12.48 4.80 -2.54
N TYR A 470 -11.41 4.00 -2.54
CA TYR A 470 -10.59 3.77 -1.35
C TYR A 470 -9.30 4.59 -1.35
N ASP A 471 -8.91 5.02 -0.15
CA ASP A 471 -7.63 5.64 0.16
C ASP A 471 -6.80 4.68 1.02
N TYR A 472 -5.75 4.10 0.43
CA TYR A 472 -4.88 3.14 1.10
C TYR A 472 -3.60 3.81 1.60
N THR A 473 -3.47 3.97 2.91
CA THR A 473 -2.24 4.49 3.54
C THR A 473 -1.32 3.34 3.89
N ILE A 474 -0.08 3.37 3.37
CA ILE A 474 0.96 2.38 3.65
C ILE A 474 2.12 3.07 4.36
N ASP A 475 2.42 2.60 5.56
CA ASP A 475 3.52 3.06 6.39
C ASP A 475 4.59 1.96 6.53
N TYR A 476 5.85 2.34 6.27
CA TYR A 476 7.02 1.60 6.71
C TYR A 476 7.62 2.34 7.93
N ILE A 477 7.56 1.71 9.09
CA ILE A 477 7.89 2.32 10.39
C ILE A 477 9.14 1.64 10.97
N PHE A 478 10.10 2.43 11.44
CA PHE A 478 11.38 1.98 11.95
C PHE A 478 11.58 2.43 13.40
N TYR A 479 12.00 1.52 14.28
CA TYR A 479 12.13 1.76 15.72
C TYR A 479 13.58 1.71 16.21
N LEU A 480 13.88 2.45 17.28
CA LEU A 480 15.27 2.59 17.80
C LEU A 480 15.94 1.26 18.17
N ASP A 481 15.15 0.24 18.50
CA ASP A 481 15.61 -1.11 18.86
C ASP A 481 15.94 -1.99 17.65
N GLY A 482 15.67 -1.55 16.43
CA GLY A 482 15.85 -2.33 15.20
C GLY A 482 14.57 -2.99 14.70
N SER A 483 13.43 -2.78 15.38
CA SER A 483 12.15 -3.26 14.89
C SER A 483 11.68 -2.47 13.66
N ILE A 484 10.97 -3.17 12.77
CA ILE A 484 10.31 -2.62 11.58
C ILE A 484 8.83 -2.99 11.67
N GLU A 485 7.91 -2.06 11.40
CA GLU A 485 6.48 -2.34 11.25
C GLU A 485 6.02 -1.92 9.85
N VAL A 486 5.29 -2.81 9.17
CA VAL A 486 4.58 -2.48 7.94
C VAL A 486 3.11 -2.35 8.28
N LYS A 487 2.54 -1.18 8.06
CA LYS A 487 1.17 -0.88 8.45
C LYS A 487 0.34 -0.40 7.27
N PHE A 488 -0.85 -0.96 7.18
CA PHE A 488 -1.87 -0.64 6.19
C PHE A 488 -3.07 -0.02 6.91
N ARG A 489 -3.62 1.04 6.31
CA ARG A 489 -4.89 1.65 6.73
C ARG A 489 -5.75 1.94 5.52
N ALA A 490 -7.05 1.70 5.62
CA ALA A 490 -8.02 2.09 4.61
C ALA A 490 -8.88 3.27 5.11
N SER A 491 -9.19 4.18 4.19
CA SER A 491 -10.13 5.29 4.32
C SER A 491 -10.92 5.43 3.01
N GLY A 492 -11.65 6.53 2.86
CA GLY A 492 -12.42 6.83 1.65
C GLY A 492 -13.83 6.25 1.73
N TYR A 493 -14.56 6.39 0.63
CA TYR A 493 -15.93 5.91 0.53
C TYR A 493 -15.95 4.39 0.45
N ILE A 494 -16.94 3.76 1.08
CA ILE A 494 -17.21 2.33 0.86
C ILE A 494 -17.93 2.12 -0.48
N GLN A 495 -17.86 0.91 -1.02
CA GLN A 495 -18.71 0.48 -2.13
C GLN A 495 -19.94 -0.27 -1.60
N GLY A 496 -21.01 0.46 -1.33
CA GLY A 496 -22.22 -0.15 -0.77
C GLY A 496 -23.16 -0.78 -1.80
N ALA A 497 -24.25 -1.32 -1.27
CA ALA A 497 -25.30 -2.02 -2.00
C ALA A 497 -26.64 -1.27 -1.85
N TYR A 498 -27.57 -1.54 -2.77
CA TYR A 498 -28.95 -1.09 -2.59
C TYR A 498 -29.62 -1.93 -1.51
N TYR A 499 -30.29 -1.28 -0.55
CA TYR A 499 -30.92 -2.00 0.56
C TYR A 499 -32.24 -2.65 0.14
N VAL A 500 -32.32 -3.97 0.31
CA VAL A 500 -33.52 -4.79 0.10
C VAL A 500 -33.86 -5.49 1.42
N PRO A 501 -35.00 -5.15 2.06
CA PRO A 501 -35.39 -5.75 3.34
C PRO A 501 -35.48 -7.28 3.28
N GLY A 502 -34.85 -7.95 4.25
CA GLY A 502 -34.85 -9.41 4.37
C GLY A 502 -33.75 -10.12 3.58
N GLU A 503 -33.07 -9.42 2.67
CA GLU A 503 -31.97 -9.96 1.86
C GLU A 503 -30.62 -9.32 2.26
N SER A 504 -30.57 -7.99 2.28
CA SER A 504 -29.32 -7.24 2.49
C SER A 504 -28.72 -7.43 3.88
N GLU A 505 -29.53 -7.70 4.91
CA GLU A 505 -29.09 -7.91 6.30
C GLU A 505 -28.16 -9.12 6.47
N THR A 506 -28.17 -10.04 5.50
CA THR A 506 -27.24 -11.18 5.47
C THR A 506 -25.80 -10.75 5.14
N TYR A 507 -25.66 -9.65 4.38
CA TYR A 507 -24.40 -9.23 3.76
C TYR A 507 -23.94 -7.85 4.21
N GLY A 508 -24.60 -7.22 5.18
CA GLY A 508 -24.23 -5.91 5.69
C GLY A 508 -25.32 -5.30 6.55
N TYR A 509 -25.14 -4.03 6.89
CA TYR A 509 -26.10 -3.26 7.69
C TYR A 509 -26.80 -2.23 6.83
N ARG A 510 -28.08 -1.98 7.14
CA ARG A 510 -28.78 -0.79 6.64
C ARG A 510 -28.24 0.43 7.38
N VAL A 511 -27.46 1.27 6.70
CA VAL A 511 -26.78 2.43 7.31
C VAL A 511 -27.28 3.77 6.76
N HIS A 512 -28.15 3.74 5.75
CA HIS A 512 -28.98 4.86 5.32
C HIS A 512 -30.30 4.32 4.72
N ASP A 513 -31.26 5.19 4.43
CA ASP A 513 -32.64 4.82 4.07
C ASP A 513 -32.73 3.66 3.07
N GLN A 514 -32.06 3.79 1.91
CA GLN A 514 -32.07 2.80 0.83
C GLN A 514 -30.68 2.22 0.53
N PHE A 515 -29.83 2.16 1.56
CA PHE A 515 -28.43 1.81 1.42
C PHE A 515 -27.98 0.77 2.44
N ALA A 516 -27.33 -0.27 1.93
CA ALA A 516 -26.68 -1.30 2.72
C ALA A 516 -25.16 -1.22 2.56
N SER A 517 -24.42 -1.50 3.63
CA SER A 517 -22.98 -1.24 3.67
C SER A 517 -22.11 -2.19 2.83
N SER A 518 -22.57 -3.40 2.53
CA SER A 518 -21.84 -4.45 1.79
C SER A 518 -20.57 -4.97 2.50
N LEU A 519 -20.57 -6.24 2.89
CA LEU A 519 -19.43 -6.95 3.49
C LEU A 519 -18.37 -7.26 2.45
N HIS A 520 -17.10 -7.05 2.82
CA HIS A 520 -15.97 -7.43 1.99
C HIS A 520 -14.70 -7.68 2.82
N ASP A 521 -13.79 -8.45 2.24
CA ASP A 521 -12.44 -8.65 2.78
C ASP A 521 -11.46 -7.74 2.05
N HIS A 522 -10.66 -7.00 2.81
CA HIS A 522 -9.39 -6.46 2.34
C HIS A 522 -8.28 -7.47 2.65
N VAL A 523 -7.49 -7.84 1.64
CA VAL A 523 -6.28 -8.67 1.81
C VAL A 523 -5.15 -8.08 0.96
N ILE A 524 -4.10 -7.60 1.62
CA ILE A 524 -3.04 -6.80 1.04
C ILE A 524 -1.72 -7.57 1.18
N ASN A 525 -1.16 -8.02 0.06
CA ASN A 525 0.01 -8.89 0.07
C ASN A 525 1.30 -8.10 0.02
N PHE A 526 2.26 -8.49 0.86
CA PHE A 526 3.60 -7.94 0.90
C PHE A 526 4.64 -9.04 0.79
N LYS A 527 5.76 -8.72 0.15
CA LYS A 527 6.96 -9.55 0.12
C LYS A 527 7.94 -9.02 1.18
N ALA A 528 8.42 -9.89 2.05
CA ALA A 528 9.52 -9.65 2.98
C ALA A 528 10.62 -10.71 2.75
N ASP A 529 11.65 -10.32 2.01
CA ASP A 529 12.78 -11.17 1.65
C ASP A 529 13.89 -11.03 2.72
N PHE A 530 13.96 -11.97 3.65
CA PHE A 530 14.83 -11.89 4.84
C PHE A 530 16.23 -12.42 4.55
N ASP A 531 17.23 -11.61 4.88
CA ASP A 531 18.66 -11.96 4.79
C ASP A 531 19.32 -11.76 6.16
N ILE A 532 18.85 -12.48 7.19
CA ILE A 532 19.36 -12.36 8.55
C ILE A 532 20.83 -12.81 8.59
N LEU A 533 21.75 -11.85 8.61
CA LEU A 533 23.20 -12.10 8.65
C LEU A 533 23.67 -12.97 7.47
N GLY A 534 23.07 -12.74 6.31
CA GLY A 534 23.25 -13.53 5.09
C GLY A 534 21.99 -14.28 4.69
N GLN A 535 22.02 -14.88 3.49
CA GLN A 535 20.87 -15.52 2.86
C GLN A 535 20.44 -16.82 3.54
N GLN A 536 21.34 -17.57 4.18
CA GLN A 536 21.00 -18.89 4.74
C GLN A 536 20.23 -18.76 6.06
N ASN A 537 18.92 -18.88 6.00
CA ASN A 537 18.01 -18.68 7.12
C ASN A 537 17.07 -19.88 7.33
N THR A 538 16.49 -19.99 8.52
CA THR A 538 15.54 -21.03 8.91
C THR A 538 14.34 -20.41 9.60
N PHE A 539 13.14 -20.75 9.14
CA PHE A 539 11.92 -20.33 9.81
C PHE A 539 11.57 -21.29 10.96
N VAL A 540 11.30 -20.75 12.15
CA VAL A 540 11.01 -21.52 13.37
C VAL A 540 9.76 -21.00 14.06
N ARG A 541 8.90 -21.93 14.46
CA ARG A 541 7.76 -21.70 15.35
C ARG A 541 8.18 -21.96 16.80
N VAL A 542 8.25 -20.93 17.62
CA VAL A 542 8.49 -21.04 19.05
C VAL A 542 7.16 -21.02 19.79
N ASN A 543 6.59 -22.20 20.02
CA ASN A 543 5.28 -22.34 20.68
C ASN A 543 5.41 -22.18 22.20
N ILE A 544 4.38 -21.61 22.82
CA ILE A 544 4.19 -21.53 24.27
C ILE A 544 3.06 -22.50 24.63
N GLU A 545 3.42 -23.64 25.22
CA GLU A 545 2.46 -24.73 25.47
C GLU A 545 2.22 -24.90 26.98
N PRO A 546 0.96 -24.91 27.45
CA PRO A 546 0.66 -25.31 28.83
C PRO A 546 1.01 -26.79 29.03
N THR A 547 1.52 -27.14 30.21
CA THR A 547 1.88 -28.52 30.56
C THR A 547 1.78 -28.74 32.06
N THR A 548 1.77 -30.00 32.47
CA THR A 548 2.03 -30.38 33.87
C THR A 548 3.45 -30.93 33.97
N ALA A 549 4.21 -30.50 34.97
CA ALA A 549 5.59 -30.93 35.17
C ALA A 549 5.89 -31.22 36.65
N ARG A 550 6.81 -32.15 36.87
CA ARG A 550 7.43 -32.41 38.17
C ARG A 550 8.80 -31.78 38.21
N TYR A 551 9.14 -31.19 39.35
CA TYR A 551 10.43 -30.55 39.55
C TYR A 551 11.19 -31.17 40.72
N PRO A 552 12.53 -31.27 40.66
CA PRO A 552 13.33 -31.85 41.74
C PRO A 552 13.15 -31.18 43.10
N TRP A 553 12.80 -29.89 43.13
CA TRP A 553 12.56 -29.12 44.35
C TRP A 553 11.14 -29.29 44.93
N ALA A 554 10.26 -30.01 44.25
CA ALA A 554 8.89 -30.32 44.70
C ALA A 554 8.59 -31.82 44.49
N PRO A 555 9.24 -32.70 45.26
CA PRO A 555 9.08 -34.14 45.10
C PRO A 555 7.64 -34.57 45.40
N GLY A 556 7.05 -35.36 44.49
CA GLY A 556 5.68 -35.87 44.63
C GLY A 556 4.57 -34.88 44.29
N GLU A 557 4.91 -33.64 43.93
CA GLU A 557 3.93 -32.60 43.59
C GLU A 557 3.98 -32.27 42.09
N ASP A 558 2.85 -32.45 41.40
CA ASP A 558 2.66 -31.99 40.03
C ASP A 558 2.36 -30.49 40.00
N ARG A 559 2.96 -29.76 39.06
CA ARG A 559 2.73 -28.32 38.86
C ARG A 559 2.19 -28.05 37.46
N SER A 560 1.05 -27.37 37.39
CA SER A 560 0.61 -26.72 36.15
C SER A 560 1.58 -25.58 35.82
N THR A 561 2.09 -25.59 34.59
CA THR A 561 3.13 -24.66 34.11
C THR A 561 3.02 -24.51 32.60
N MET A 562 3.99 -23.88 31.97
CA MET A 562 4.13 -23.77 30.52
C MET A 562 5.57 -24.03 30.09
N LYS A 563 5.77 -24.39 28.82
CA LYS A 563 7.09 -24.64 28.23
C LYS A 563 7.20 -24.00 26.85
N LEU A 564 8.44 -23.75 26.43
CA LEU A 564 8.76 -23.45 25.04
C LEU A 564 8.88 -24.75 24.24
N ASN A 565 8.23 -24.81 23.09
CA ASN A 565 8.38 -25.89 22.12
C ASN A 565 8.76 -25.32 20.75
N ARG A 566 10.01 -25.50 20.34
CA ARG A 566 10.57 -24.99 19.08
C ARG A 566 10.35 -26.01 17.98
N ARG A 567 9.68 -25.62 16.90
CA ARG A 567 9.45 -26.45 15.71
C ARG A 567 9.99 -25.74 14.48
N VAL A 568 10.95 -26.38 13.82
CA VAL A 568 11.48 -25.91 12.54
C VAL A 568 10.42 -26.12 11.46
N VAL A 569 10.27 -25.14 10.56
CA VAL A 569 9.54 -25.32 9.31
C VAL A 569 10.53 -25.89 8.31
N GLU A 570 10.30 -27.13 7.88
CA GLU A 570 11.28 -27.87 7.07
C GLU A 570 11.09 -27.65 5.57
N THR A 571 9.85 -27.43 5.14
CA THR A 571 9.48 -27.21 3.74
C THR A 571 8.61 -25.98 3.60
N GLU A 572 8.49 -25.48 2.36
CA GLU A 572 7.58 -24.40 2.01
C GLU A 572 6.17 -24.65 2.54
N THR A 573 5.54 -23.61 3.08
CA THR A 573 4.25 -23.76 3.75
C THR A 573 3.52 -22.44 3.95
N GLY A 574 2.20 -22.53 4.10
CA GLY A 574 1.33 -21.43 4.51
C GLY A 574 0.92 -21.56 5.98
N LEU A 575 0.97 -20.47 6.73
CA LEU A 575 0.69 -20.43 8.17
C LEU A 575 -0.36 -19.35 8.49
N ASN A 576 -1.18 -19.66 9.48
CA ASN A 576 -2.08 -18.69 10.11
C ASN A 576 -1.57 -18.34 11.50
N TRP A 577 -1.89 -17.13 11.96
CA TRP A 577 -1.59 -16.64 13.28
C TRP A 577 -2.20 -17.57 14.34
N PRO A 578 -1.44 -17.93 15.38
CA PRO A 578 -1.91 -18.84 16.42
C PRO A 578 -2.96 -18.15 17.30
N ALA A 579 -3.98 -18.89 17.70
CA ALA A 579 -4.90 -18.45 18.75
C ALA A 579 -4.12 -18.05 20.02
N ASN A 580 -4.58 -16.99 20.70
CA ASN A 580 -3.95 -16.46 21.91
C ASN A 580 -2.46 -16.08 21.75
N SER A 581 -2.01 -15.82 20.51
CA SER A 581 -0.60 -15.53 20.22
C SER A 581 0.38 -16.59 20.75
N ALA A 582 -0.07 -17.86 20.86
CA ALA A 582 0.65 -18.94 21.55
C ALA A 582 1.82 -19.53 20.75
N SER A 583 2.27 -18.85 19.69
CA SER A 583 3.47 -19.19 18.92
C SER A 583 4.13 -17.93 18.40
N HIS A 584 5.46 -17.86 18.52
CA HIS A 584 6.26 -16.83 17.86
C HIS A 584 6.78 -17.39 16.54
N PHE A 585 6.63 -16.65 15.46
CA PHE A 585 7.24 -16.96 14.17
C PHE A 585 8.57 -16.23 14.10
N VAL A 586 9.67 -16.93 13.79
CA VAL A 586 11.01 -16.37 13.87
C VAL A 586 11.83 -16.85 12.68
N VAL A 587 12.46 -15.91 11.95
CA VAL A 587 13.49 -16.20 10.95
C VAL A 587 14.84 -16.15 11.66
N LEU A 588 15.55 -17.28 11.71
CA LEU A 588 16.83 -17.43 12.39
C LEU A 588 17.95 -17.68 11.39
N ASN A 589 19.16 -17.26 11.74
CA ASN A 589 20.38 -17.78 11.13
C ASN A 589 21.01 -18.81 12.08
N ASN A 590 21.05 -20.09 11.67
CA ASN A 590 21.55 -21.16 12.54
C ASN A 590 23.08 -21.15 12.71
N ASP A 591 23.82 -20.47 11.83
CA ASP A 591 25.29 -20.38 11.91
C ASP A 591 25.75 -19.17 12.72
N SER A 592 24.81 -18.32 13.13
CA SER A 592 25.08 -17.17 13.99
C SER A 592 24.50 -17.34 15.39
N SER A 593 25.19 -16.83 16.39
CA SER A 593 24.72 -16.82 17.77
C SER A 593 25.16 -15.55 18.47
N ASN A 594 24.35 -15.07 19.40
CA ASN A 594 24.76 -14.00 20.30
C ASN A 594 25.75 -14.52 21.36
N SER A 595 26.26 -13.64 22.22
CA SER A 595 27.22 -14.00 23.27
C SER A 595 26.72 -15.04 24.29
N TRP A 596 25.44 -15.40 24.26
CA TRP A 596 24.80 -16.39 25.14
C TRP A 596 24.56 -17.74 24.45
N GLY A 597 24.97 -17.90 23.19
CA GLY A 597 24.75 -19.12 22.40
C GLY A 597 23.35 -19.26 21.80
N GLU A 598 22.51 -18.23 21.90
CA GLU A 598 21.18 -18.21 21.27
C GLU A 598 21.28 -17.78 19.81
N LYS A 599 20.52 -18.44 18.93
CA LYS A 599 20.48 -18.11 17.50
C LYS A 599 19.91 -16.71 17.27
N ARG A 600 20.56 -15.97 16.38
CA ARG A 600 20.20 -14.59 16.03
C ARG A 600 19.11 -14.61 14.96
N GLY A 601 18.10 -13.76 15.11
CA GLY A 601 17.01 -13.70 14.14
C GLY A 601 16.06 -12.54 14.32
N TYR A 602 14.99 -12.55 13.52
CA TYR A 602 13.88 -11.60 13.62
C TYR A 602 12.58 -12.36 13.84
N ARG A 603 11.82 -11.93 14.84
CA ARG A 603 10.46 -12.40 15.12
C ARG A 603 9.49 -11.64 14.23
N ILE A 604 8.52 -12.37 13.69
CA ILE A 604 7.38 -11.86 12.94
C ILE A 604 6.13 -12.02 13.80
N MET A 605 5.34 -10.96 13.93
CA MET A 605 4.07 -11.02 14.66
C MET A 605 3.07 -9.97 14.17
N PRO A 606 1.77 -10.18 14.43
CA PRO A 606 0.77 -9.12 14.27
C PRO A 606 1.18 -7.87 15.05
N GLY A 607 1.00 -6.71 14.43
CA GLY A 607 1.39 -5.42 14.97
C GLY A 607 0.24 -4.60 15.55
N SER A 608 0.38 -3.28 15.46
CA SER A 608 -0.63 -2.31 15.90
C SER A 608 -1.79 -2.17 14.90
N GLY A 609 -3.02 -2.30 15.39
CA GLY A 609 -4.24 -2.23 14.57
C GLY A 609 -5.43 -2.84 15.30
N MET A 610 -6.48 -3.21 14.56
CA MET A 610 -7.71 -3.78 15.12
C MET A 610 -7.67 -5.29 15.40
N GLY A 611 -6.47 -5.88 15.47
CA GLY A 611 -6.26 -7.28 15.77
C GLY A 611 -5.18 -7.91 14.90
N ALA A 612 -5.19 -9.25 14.81
CA ALA A 612 -4.35 -9.95 13.85
C ALA A 612 -4.84 -9.66 12.42
N PRO A 613 -3.92 -9.40 11.47
CA PRO A 613 -4.31 -9.27 10.07
C PRO A 613 -5.06 -10.51 9.58
N ALA A 614 -6.10 -10.27 8.77
CA ALA A 614 -6.92 -11.34 8.21
C ALA A 614 -6.41 -11.82 6.85
N HIS A 615 -6.70 -13.08 6.52
CA HIS A 615 -6.64 -13.63 5.18
C HIS A 615 -8.05 -13.73 4.58
N LEU A 616 -8.15 -14.12 3.31
CA LEU A 616 -9.40 -14.22 2.59
C LEU A 616 -10.33 -15.26 3.23
N THR A 617 -11.57 -14.86 3.54
CA THR A 617 -12.61 -15.74 4.09
C THR A 617 -13.04 -16.80 3.08
N PHE A 618 -13.09 -16.43 1.79
CA PHE A 618 -13.52 -17.31 0.71
C PHE A 618 -12.53 -18.46 0.49
N GLN A 619 -13.01 -19.68 0.71
CA GLN A 619 -12.32 -20.91 0.35
C GLN A 619 -12.76 -21.34 -1.05
N GLY A 620 -11.88 -21.25 -2.05
CA GLY A 620 -12.19 -21.61 -3.44
C GLY A 620 -13.11 -20.59 -4.15
N SER A 621 -12.78 -19.30 -4.05
CA SER A 621 -13.49 -18.21 -4.72
C SER A 621 -13.55 -18.41 -6.24
N GLU A 622 -14.75 -18.61 -6.81
CA GLU A 622 -14.94 -18.73 -8.26
C GLU A 622 -14.50 -17.46 -8.99
N ALA A 623 -14.76 -16.28 -8.41
CA ALA A 623 -14.40 -14.99 -9.00
C ALA A 623 -12.88 -14.70 -9.01
N LEU A 624 -12.09 -15.41 -8.19
CA LEU A 624 -10.63 -15.28 -8.19
C LEU A 624 -9.95 -16.44 -8.91
N GLY A 625 -10.55 -17.62 -8.95
CA GLY A 625 -9.87 -18.82 -9.43
C GLY A 625 -8.54 -19.00 -8.71
N ARG A 626 -7.45 -19.06 -9.48
CA ARG A 626 -6.07 -19.18 -8.97
C ARG A 626 -5.30 -17.85 -8.95
N ALA A 627 -5.92 -16.73 -9.30
CA ALA A 627 -5.25 -15.43 -9.42
C ALA A 627 -4.79 -14.81 -8.09
N ALA A 628 -5.28 -15.31 -6.96
CA ALA A 628 -4.98 -14.76 -5.64
C ALA A 628 -4.75 -15.82 -4.55
N GLU A 629 -4.09 -16.94 -4.90
CA GLU A 629 -3.78 -18.01 -3.93
C GLU A 629 -2.93 -17.50 -2.75
N TRP A 630 -2.13 -16.45 -2.95
CA TRP A 630 -1.40 -15.76 -1.88
C TRP A 630 -2.32 -15.25 -0.76
N ALA A 631 -3.61 -15.01 -1.02
CA ALA A 631 -4.58 -14.46 -0.06
C ALA A 631 -5.15 -15.51 0.91
N GLN A 632 -4.85 -16.80 0.73
CA GLN A 632 -5.51 -17.91 1.45
C GLN A 632 -4.94 -18.21 2.85
N LYS A 633 -3.84 -17.57 3.24
CA LYS A 633 -3.17 -17.73 4.54
C LYS A 633 -2.69 -16.40 5.06
N ASP A 634 -2.43 -16.29 6.36
CA ASP A 634 -1.90 -15.03 6.93
C ASP A 634 -0.47 -14.74 6.44
N LEU A 635 0.34 -15.78 6.28
CA LEU A 635 1.63 -15.71 5.62
C LEU A 635 2.05 -17.02 4.96
N TRP A 636 2.97 -16.93 4.02
CA TRP A 636 3.62 -18.03 3.33
C TRP A 636 5.13 -17.94 3.45
N ILE A 637 5.79 -19.09 3.47
CA ILE A 637 7.23 -19.22 3.47
C ILE A 637 7.60 -20.00 2.21
N SER A 638 8.38 -19.39 1.33
CA SER A 638 8.95 -20.04 0.15
C SER A 638 10.47 -19.86 0.11
N ARG A 639 11.13 -20.68 -0.71
CA ARG A 639 12.52 -20.44 -1.05
C ARG A 639 12.62 -19.26 -2.02
N GLN A 640 13.66 -18.43 -1.89
CA GLN A 640 13.90 -17.32 -2.81
C GLN A 640 14.27 -17.84 -4.20
N LYS A 641 13.62 -17.29 -5.23
CA LYS A 641 14.00 -17.47 -6.63
C LYS A 641 13.81 -16.16 -7.38
N ASP A 642 14.76 -15.82 -8.26
CA ASP A 642 14.61 -14.68 -9.17
C ASP A 642 13.43 -14.84 -10.14
N THR A 643 13.01 -16.08 -10.42
CA THR A 643 11.82 -16.42 -11.22
C THR A 643 10.50 -16.30 -10.45
N GLU A 644 10.56 -16.02 -9.14
CA GLU A 644 9.40 -15.84 -8.26
C GLU A 644 9.44 -14.42 -7.66
N ALA A 645 9.76 -13.44 -8.50
CA ALA A 645 10.01 -12.07 -8.06
C ALA A 645 8.78 -11.39 -7.43
N ARG A 646 7.56 -11.78 -7.83
CA ARG A 646 6.28 -11.18 -7.46
C ARG A 646 5.21 -12.24 -7.21
N SER A 647 4.22 -11.96 -6.35
CA SER A 647 3.11 -12.88 -6.06
C SER A 647 1.89 -12.71 -6.98
N SER A 648 1.78 -11.58 -7.68
CA SER A 648 0.68 -11.24 -8.59
C SER A 648 1.20 -10.47 -9.81
N THR A 649 0.34 -10.32 -10.81
CA THR A 649 0.51 -9.36 -11.91
C THR A 649 -0.76 -8.56 -12.12
N PRO A 650 -0.68 -7.32 -12.64
CA PRO A 650 -1.85 -6.52 -13.01
C PRO A 650 -2.88 -7.31 -13.84
N ALA A 651 -2.41 -8.12 -14.80
CA ALA A 651 -3.28 -8.93 -15.66
C ALA A 651 -4.16 -9.92 -14.87
N SER A 652 -3.72 -10.38 -13.70
CA SER A 652 -4.41 -11.35 -12.83
C SER A 652 -5.82 -10.92 -12.47
N ASN A 653 -6.15 -9.61 -12.57
CA ASN A 653 -7.51 -9.15 -12.41
C ASN A 653 -8.51 -9.75 -13.42
N PHE A 654 -8.08 -10.19 -14.59
CA PHE A 654 -8.98 -10.74 -15.61
C PHE A 654 -8.69 -12.18 -16.04
N ILE A 655 -7.59 -12.78 -15.59
CA ILE A 655 -7.17 -14.15 -15.95
C ILE A 655 -7.22 -15.10 -14.74
N GLN A 656 -8.40 -15.24 -14.16
CA GLN A 656 -8.64 -15.97 -12.90
C GLN A 656 -8.14 -17.43 -12.92
N ASN A 657 -8.44 -18.18 -13.98
CA ASN A 657 -8.21 -19.63 -14.03
C ASN A 657 -6.89 -20.05 -14.67
N ASP A 658 -6.12 -19.12 -15.23
CA ASP A 658 -4.82 -19.41 -15.82
C ASP A 658 -3.93 -18.15 -15.78
N PRO A 659 -3.66 -17.64 -14.56
CA PRO A 659 -2.95 -16.39 -14.36
C PRO A 659 -1.51 -16.49 -14.83
N MET A 660 -0.90 -15.36 -15.15
CA MET A 660 0.50 -15.34 -15.58
C MET A 660 1.45 -15.79 -14.47
N ILE A 661 1.08 -15.45 -13.22
CA ILE A 661 1.67 -15.93 -11.97
C ILE A 661 0.58 -16.68 -11.20
N ASP A 662 0.77 -17.99 -11.04
CA ASP A 662 -0.01 -18.81 -10.12
C ASP A 662 0.81 -19.01 -8.84
N PHE A 663 0.45 -18.29 -7.77
CA PHE A 663 1.22 -18.30 -6.52
C PHE A 663 1.27 -19.69 -5.87
N SER A 664 0.28 -20.56 -6.13
CA SER A 664 0.30 -21.92 -5.58
C SER A 664 1.52 -22.73 -6.04
N LYS A 665 2.11 -22.38 -7.19
CA LYS A 665 3.32 -23.03 -7.71
C LYS A 665 4.60 -22.62 -7.00
N PHE A 666 4.57 -21.59 -6.14
CA PHE A 666 5.72 -21.21 -5.30
C PHE A 666 5.83 -22.10 -4.07
N ILE A 667 4.80 -22.93 -3.80
CA ILE A 667 4.75 -23.86 -2.67
C ILE A 667 4.78 -25.26 -3.25
N ASP A 668 5.94 -25.67 -3.76
CA ASP A 668 6.14 -26.93 -4.47
C ASP A 668 6.85 -28.02 -3.63
N GLY A 669 7.13 -27.70 -2.37
CA GLY A 669 7.64 -28.63 -1.37
C GLY A 669 9.16 -28.59 -1.22
N GLU A 670 9.81 -27.55 -1.71
CA GLU A 670 11.24 -27.33 -1.46
C GLU A 670 11.56 -27.23 0.05
N ALA A 671 12.79 -27.59 0.38
CA ALA A 671 13.31 -27.42 1.73
C ALA A 671 13.60 -25.94 2.01
N VAL A 672 13.33 -25.50 3.24
CA VAL A 672 13.49 -24.09 3.68
C VAL A 672 14.36 -23.95 4.94
N VAL A 673 15.20 -24.96 5.23
CA VAL A 673 16.11 -24.96 6.37
C VAL A 673 17.49 -24.51 5.91
N GLN A 674 17.99 -23.40 6.47
CA GLN A 674 19.26 -22.75 6.07
C GLN A 674 19.33 -22.40 4.58
N GLU A 675 18.20 -21.96 4.03
CA GLU A 675 18.07 -21.51 2.64
C GLU A 675 17.75 -20.01 2.59
N ASP A 676 17.79 -19.41 1.41
CA ASP A 676 17.30 -18.04 1.17
C ASP A 676 15.77 -18.05 1.23
N LEU A 677 15.18 -17.29 2.15
CA LEU A 677 13.75 -17.37 2.49
C LEU A 677 13.01 -16.07 2.19
N VAL A 678 11.87 -16.21 1.52
CA VAL A 678 10.90 -15.14 1.37
C VAL A 678 9.68 -15.42 2.24
N VAL A 679 9.29 -14.43 3.04
CA VAL A 679 8.01 -14.42 3.74
C VAL A 679 7.04 -13.54 2.98
N TRP A 680 5.96 -14.12 2.50
CA TRP A 680 4.84 -13.41 1.88
C TRP A 680 3.76 -13.25 2.92
N PHE A 681 3.50 -12.03 3.39
CA PHE A 681 2.55 -11.80 4.48
C PHE A 681 1.40 -10.94 4.02
N ASN A 682 0.23 -11.19 4.60
CA ASN A 682 -0.98 -10.43 4.30
C ASN A 682 -1.28 -9.46 5.45
N LEU A 683 -1.62 -8.24 5.06
CA LEU A 683 -2.34 -7.27 5.88
C LEU A 683 -3.81 -7.24 5.45
N GLY A 684 -4.69 -6.67 6.26
CA GLY A 684 -6.09 -6.48 5.91
C GLY A 684 -7.06 -6.77 7.05
N ASN A 685 -8.34 -6.80 6.71
CA ASN A 685 -9.44 -6.94 7.65
C ASN A 685 -10.71 -7.44 6.94
N HIS A 686 -11.57 -8.11 7.71
CA HIS A 686 -12.97 -8.30 7.36
C HIS A 686 -13.70 -6.99 7.61
N HIS A 687 -14.09 -6.26 6.56
CA HIS A 687 -14.82 -5.01 6.70
C HIS A 687 -16.31 -5.28 6.55
N VAL A 688 -17.05 -5.16 7.66
CA VAL A 688 -18.51 -5.04 7.66
C VAL A 688 -18.81 -3.58 7.96
N PRO A 689 -18.90 -2.68 6.96
CA PRO A 689 -19.03 -1.27 7.26
C PRO A 689 -20.33 -1.00 8.01
N HIS A 690 -20.29 -0.01 8.88
CA HIS A 690 -21.39 0.42 9.74
C HIS A 690 -21.67 1.92 9.55
N SER A 691 -22.60 2.49 10.32
CA SER A 691 -22.96 3.91 10.18
C SER A 691 -21.79 4.87 10.41
N GLY A 692 -20.75 4.46 11.16
CA GLY A 692 -19.53 5.25 11.35
C GLY A 692 -18.57 5.26 10.16
N ASP A 693 -18.85 4.51 9.10
CA ASP A 693 -18.12 4.56 7.82
C ASP A 693 -18.76 5.55 6.82
N LEU A 694 -19.78 6.30 7.27
CA LEU A 694 -20.40 7.37 6.49
C LEU A 694 -19.93 8.74 7.02
N PRO A 695 -19.45 9.64 6.14
CA PRO A 695 -19.28 9.45 4.69
C PRO A 695 -18.10 8.54 4.33
N ASN A 696 -17.08 8.42 5.18
CA ASN A 696 -15.85 7.69 4.89
C ASN A 696 -15.44 6.74 6.02
N THR A 697 -14.77 5.66 5.62
CA THR A 697 -14.12 4.71 6.53
C THR A 697 -13.04 5.40 7.35
N LEU A 698 -12.91 5.06 8.63
CA LEU A 698 -11.94 5.70 9.53
C LEU A 698 -10.64 4.89 9.65
N GLN A 699 -9.51 5.53 9.36
CA GLN A 699 -8.19 4.89 9.36
C GLN A 699 -7.72 4.28 10.70
N HIS A 700 -8.29 4.71 11.83
CA HIS A 700 -7.90 4.19 13.14
C HIS A 700 -8.60 2.87 13.48
N THR A 701 -9.78 2.61 12.91
CA THR A 701 -10.53 1.36 13.02
C THR A 701 -10.40 0.46 11.79
N SER A 702 -9.92 0.96 10.67
CA SER A 702 -9.57 0.17 9.49
C SER A 702 -8.05 0.13 9.30
N ALA A 703 -7.39 -0.62 10.18
CA ALA A 703 -5.93 -0.72 10.20
C ALA A 703 -5.43 -2.10 10.66
N SER A 704 -4.37 -2.56 10.02
CA SER A 704 -3.63 -3.77 10.39
C SER A 704 -2.14 -3.60 10.08
N SER A 705 -1.30 -4.37 10.77
CA SER A 705 0.14 -4.32 10.55
C SER A 705 0.84 -5.62 10.97
N VAL A 706 2.09 -5.76 10.55
CA VAL A 706 3.01 -6.81 10.96
C VAL A 706 4.32 -6.18 11.43
N TRP A 707 4.86 -6.71 12.52
CA TRP A 707 6.16 -6.32 13.07
C TRP A 707 7.22 -7.35 12.73
N PHE A 708 8.42 -6.86 12.40
CA PHE A 708 9.67 -7.60 12.36
C PHE A 708 10.55 -7.09 13.48
N MET A 709 10.77 -7.90 14.51
CA MET A 709 11.47 -7.50 15.74
C MET A 709 12.77 -8.29 15.92
N PRO A 710 13.89 -7.67 16.31
CA PRO A 710 15.09 -8.41 16.68
C PRO A 710 14.80 -9.46 17.76
N TYR A 711 15.15 -10.72 17.50
CA TYR A 711 14.97 -11.85 18.40
C TYR A 711 16.31 -12.52 18.67
N ASN A 712 16.88 -12.27 19.84
CA ASN A 712 18.26 -12.64 20.19
C ASN A 712 19.32 -12.13 19.18
N PHE A 713 18.96 -11.18 18.31
CA PHE A 713 19.84 -10.67 17.25
C PHE A 713 21.02 -9.87 17.79
N HIS A 714 20.83 -9.17 18.90
CA HIS A 714 21.89 -8.47 19.63
C HIS A 714 22.06 -9.08 21.02
N ASP A 715 23.21 -8.84 21.65
CA ASP A 715 23.47 -9.30 23.02
C ASP A 715 22.56 -8.61 24.06
N ARG A 716 22.14 -7.39 23.74
CA ARG A 716 21.33 -6.47 24.55
C ARG A 716 20.52 -5.55 23.63
N ASP A 717 19.53 -4.89 24.22
CA ASP A 717 18.74 -3.85 23.57
C ASP A 717 19.64 -2.77 22.92
N PRO A 718 19.62 -2.63 21.58
CA PRO A 718 20.47 -1.69 20.85
C PRO A 718 19.95 -0.25 20.93
N SER A 719 18.73 -0.01 21.42
CA SER A 719 18.16 1.34 21.57
C SER A 719 18.85 2.15 22.65
N ARG A 720 19.47 1.50 23.64
CA ARG A 720 20.12 2.16 24.81
C ARG A 720 21.20 3.18 24.44
N GLY A 721 21.84 3.03 23.28
CA GLY A 721 22.84 3.97 22.77
C GLY A 721 22.26 5.09 21.89
N LYS A 722 20.96 5.05 21.58
CA LYS A 722 20.29 5.89 20.58
C LYS A 722 19.12 6.69 21.15
N SER A 723 18.48 6.17 22.20
CA SER A 723 17.31 6.76 22.84
C SER A 723 17.71 7.87 23.81
N ASP A 724 17.02 9.01 23.71
CA ASP A 724 17.15 10.11 24.67
C ASP A 724 16.60 9.67 26.02
N SER A 725 17.49 9.45 26.99
CA SER A 725 17.17 8.82 28.27
C SER A 725 17.51 9.73 29.45
N ILE A 726 16.62 9.78 30.44
CA ILE A 726 16.81 10.53 31.68
C ILE A 726 16.78 9.57 32.87
N ARG A 727 17.65 9.83 33.85
CA ARG A 727 17.64 9.16 35.15
C ARG A 727 17.57 10.17 36.29
N LEU A 728 16.47 10.15 37.03
CA LEU A 728 16.27 10.94 38.25
C LEU A 728 16.66 10.10 39.46
N ARG A 729 17.50 10.62 40.36
CA ARG A 729 17.85 9.94 41.61
C ARG A 729 17.13 10.62 42.77
N ALA A 730 16.61 9.83 43.71
CA ALA A 730 16.07 10.35 44.95
C ALA A 730 17.20 11.04 45.75
N PRO A 731 16.94 12.18 46.40
CA PRO A 731 17.92 12.79 47.30
C PRO A 731 18.22 11.82 48.44
N THR A 732 19.50 11.61 48.73
CA THR A 732 19.95 10.81 49.87
C THR A 732 19.48 11.52 51.14
N VAL A 733 18.41 11.06 51.78
CA VAL A 733 18.07 11.52 53.13
C VAL A 733 19.12 10.92 54.06
N HIS A 734 20.13 11.72 54.45
CA HIS A 734 21.00 11.34 55.54
C HIS A 734 20.15 11.22 56.81
N TYR A 735 19.89 9.99 57.24
CA TYR A 735 19.23 9.64 58.50
C TYR A 735 20.17 9.94 59.69
N GLN A 736 20.68 11.16 59.80
CA GLN A 736 21.50 11.65 60.91
C GLN A 736 20.93 12.97 61.45
N SER A 737 19.77 12.90 62.11
CA SER A 737 19.38 13.90 63.14
C SER A 737 18.17 13.52 64.00
N LEU A 738 17.57 12.33 63.85
CA LEU A 738 16.48 11.89 64.73
C LEU A 738 16.98 10.94 65.83
N VAL A 739 17.93 11.40 66.66
CA VAL A 739 18.18 10.82 67.98
C VAL A 739 18.56 11.95 68.95
N ARG A 740 17.65 12.21 69.90
CA ARG A 740 17.79 12.91 71.19
C ARG A 740 17.93 14.44 71.15
N ASP A 741 16.83 15.11 71.48
CA ASP A 741 16.81 15.83 72.75
C ASP A 741 15.60 15.37 73.57
N GLU A 742 15.88 14.68 74.67
CA GLU A 742 14.93 14.45 75.76
C GLU A 742 14.80 15.78 76.52
N GLY A 743 13.62 16.38 76.49
CA GLY A 743 13.34 17.57 77.29
C GLY A 743 11.87 17.95 77.25
N THR A 744 11.14 17.50 78.28
CA THR A 744 10.15 18.26 79.08
C THR A 744 9.30 19.30 78.33
N GLU A 745 7.96 19.26 78.25
CA GLU A 745 6.90 18.87 79.19
C GLU A 745 5.60 18.55 78.39
N PRO A 746 4.62 17.84 78.98
CA PRO A 746 3.30 17.65 78.37
C PRO A 746 2.38 18.82 78.72
N LEU A 747 1.44 19.18 77.83
CA LEU A 747 0.12 19.79 78.13
C LEU A 747 -0.62 19.97 76.79
N GLU A 748 -1.62 19.12 76.56
CA GLU A 748 -3.07 19.41 76.40
C GLU A 748 -3.55 19.29 74.95
#